data_AF-A0A8J6KG11-F1
#
_entry.id   AF-A0A8J6KG11-F1
#
_cell.length_a   1.000
_cell.length_b   1.000
_cell.length_c   1.000
_cell.angle_alpha   90.00
_cell.angle_beta   90.00
_cell.angle_gamma   90.00
#
_symmetry.space_group_name_H-M   'P 1'
#
loop_
_entity.id
_entity.type
_entity.pdbx_description
1 polymer ?
#
loop_
_entity_poly.entity_id
_entity_poly.type
_entity_poly.pdbx_seq_one_letter_code
_entity_poly.pdbx_strand_id
1 'polypeptide(L)'
;GIFPKSFIHIKEVTIQKKRNTENIVAAEIPLVREVTTTLREWGMIWKQLYASNRKEKFQQVQSMMCDLMEWRSQLLSGTLPKDELKELKQKVTSKIDYGNRQTVKPGQKSINGLFKDYRQSKDTFKFEFSLKLNQNDFAMHGRITSSPTHSFYVFVRNFVCRIGEDAELFMSLYDPQKQTIISENYLVRWGSKGFPKEIDMLNNLKVVFTDLGNKDLNRDRIYLVCQIVRIGRMDLKETSAKKWTLGLRRPFGVAVMDITDVMKGKAESDEEKQHFIPFHPVVAENDFLHSLLNKVTALKGDSGGQGLWVTVKMLVGDSVQIRKDYPHLVDRTTVIARKLGFPEIIMPGDVRNDIYITLVNGDFERTTQRNVEVIMCVCDEDGKVLPNAICLGAGDKPVSEYRSVLYYQIKQPRWMETIKVAVPIEEMQRIHLRFMFRHRSSMESKDRGERSFAMAYVKLMKDDGTTLHDGYHDLLVLKGDNKKMEDAGTYLSLPSTRHQMDMKSSTFSRSNSSSGGLSVSSRDAFSISTLVCSTKLTQNVGLLGLLKWRMKPELLQENLEKLKLVDGEEVVKFLQDTLDALFNIMMEHSHSNKYDILVFDALIYIIGLIADRKFQHFNTVLEAYIKQHFSATLAYKKLMTVLKKYLDISSRGEQCEPILRTLKALEYVFKFIVRSRTLFSQLYEGKEQTEFEESMRKLFESINSLMKCEQKTTILLQVAALKYLPSVLQDVETVFDARLLSQLLYEFYTCIPPEKLQQQKVQSMNEIVRSNLFKKQ
;
A
#
# COMPACT_ATOMS: atom_id res chain seq x y z
N GLY A 1 41.97 -42.69 -3.16
CA GLY A 1 43.28 -42.46 -2.53
C GLY A 1 43.10 -41.66 -1.26
N ILE A 2 44.13 -41.61 -0.41
CA ILE A 2 44.16 -40.71 0.75
C ILE A 2 44.26 -39.24 0.29
N PHE A 3 43.62 -38.33 1.02
CA PHE A 3 43.68 -36.89 0.76
C PHE A 3 43.82 -36.11 2.07
N PRO A 4 44.52 -34.96 2.11
CA PRO A 4 44.68 -34.21 3.34
C PRO A 4 43.39 -33.49 3.71
N LYS A 5 42.99 -33.59 4.98
CA LYS A 5 41.77 -32.98 5.54
C LYS A 5 41.75 -31.45 5.35
N SER A 6 42.91 -30.80 5.34
CA SER A 6 43.03 -29.35 5.14
C SER A 6 42.55 -28.86 3.76
N PHE A 7 42.47 -29.74 2.76
CA PHE A 7 42.03 -29.39 1.40
C PHE A 7 40.57 -29.73 1.12
N ILE A 8 39.85 -30.34 2.08
CA ILE A 8 38.49 -30.85 1.89
C ILE A 8 37.54 -30.28 2.94
N HIS A 9 36.51 -29.58 2.48
CA HIS A 9 35.39 -29.17 3.33
C HIS A 9 34.28 -30.22 3.28
N ILE A 10 33.99 -30.84 4.43
CA ILE A 10 32.89 -31.79 4.59
C ILE A 10 31.56 -31.03 4.63
N LYS A 11 30.58 -31.46 3.83
CA LYS A 11 29.20 -30.97 3.85
C LYS A 11 28.24 -32.08 4.31
N GLU A 12 27.07 -31.69 4.80
CA GLU A 12 26.04 -32.64 5.22
C GLU A 12 25.45 -33.44 4.05
N VAL A 13 25.14 -34.71 4.31
CA VAL A 13 24.66 -35.67 3.32
C VAL A 13 23.51 -36.48 3.92
N THR A 14 22.44 -36.64 3.15
CA THR A 14 21.32 -37.54 3.41
C THR A 14 21.53 -38.89 2.69
N ILE A 15 21.44 -39.99 3.41
CA ILE A 15 21.57 -41.35 2.84
C ILE A 15 20.18 -41.84 2.43
N GLN A 16 19.95 -42.02 1.13
CA GLN A 16 18.72 -42.66 0.63
C GLN A 16 18.98 -44.14 0.36
N LYS A 17 18.38 -45.02 1.18
CA LYS A 17 18.39 -46.47 0.96
C LYS A 17 17.25 -46.87 0.01
N LYS A 18 17.59 -47.22 -1.24
CA LYS A 18 16.73 -48.05 -2.09
C LYS A 18 17.25 -49.49 -2.05
N ARG A 19 16.33 -50.46 -2.14
CA ARG A 19 16.44 -51.89 -1.75
C ARG A 19 17.72 -52.68 -2.09
N ASN A 20 18.70 -52.18 -2.86
CA ASN A 20 20.02 -52.79 -3.03
C ASN A 20 21.18 -51.77 -3.32
N THR A 21 20.98 -50.47 -3.12
CA THR A 21 22.01 -49.43 -3.36
C THR A 21 21.87 -48.28 -2.35
N GLU A 22 22.96 -47.95 -1.65
CA GLU A 22 23.05 -46.75 -0.82
C GLU A 22 23.42 -45.55 -1.70
N ASN A 23 22.48 -44.63 -1.93
CA ASN A 23 22.76 -43.39 -2.62
C ASN A 23 23.05 -42.29 -1.59
N ILE A 24 24.29 -41.83 -1.60
CA ILE A 24 24.82 -40.72 -0.79
C ILE A 24 24.43 -39.42 -1.50
N VAL A 25 23.46 -38.67 -0.96
CA VAL A 25 22.95 -37.43 -1.57
C VAL A 25 23.25 -36.25 -0.65
N ALA A 26 23.87 -35.18 -1.15
CA ALA A 26 24.08 -33.97 -0.34
C ALA A 26 22.75 -33.47 0.27
N ALA A 27 22.77 -33.01 1.53
CA ALA A 27 21.59 -32.49 2.24
C ALA A 27 21.08 -31.14 1.69
N GLU A 28 21.72 -30.62 0.64
CA GLU A 28 21.30 -29.41 -0.08
C GLU A 28 19.91 -29.59 -0.70
N ILE A 29 19.16 -28.48 -0.81
CA ILE A 29 17.84 -28.45 -1.46
C ILE A 29 17.96 -29.10 -2.84
N PRO A 30 17.11 -30.08 -3.21
CA PRO A 30 17.21 -30.82 -4.48
C PRO A 30 17.32 -29.94 -5.73
N LEU A 31 16.68 -28.76 -5.69
CA LEU A 31 16.71 -27.76 -6.76
C LEU A 31 18.09 -27.13 -6.96
N VAL A 32 18.88 -26.91 -5.90
CA VAL A 32 20.25 -26.37 -6.00
C VAL A 32 21.14 -27.33 -6.78
N ARG A 33 20.98 -28.63 -6.54
CA ARG A 33 21.71 -29.68 -7.28
C ARG A 33 21.32 -29.70 -8.76
N GLU A 34 20.03 -29.54 -9.05
CA GLU A 34 19.53 -29.47 -10.42
C GLU A 34 20.12 -28.26 -11.16
N VAL A 35 20.06 -27.06 -10.56
CA VAL A 35 20.69 -25.85 -11.13
C VAL A 35 22.19 -26.07 -11.38
N THR A 36 22.89 -26.69 -10.43
CA THR A 36 24.34 -26.99 -10.58
C THR A 36 24.61 -27.92 -11.76
N THR A 37 23.74 -28.91 -11.97
CA THR A 37 23.87 -29.89 -13.07
C THR A 37 23.55 -29.22 -14.41
N THR A 38 22.45 -28.47 -14.48
CA THR A 38 22.07 -27.69 -15.66
C THR A 38 23.16 -26.70 -16.07
N LEU A 39 23.77 -25.99 -15.12
CA LEU A 39 24.88 -25.07 -15.41
C LEU A 39 26.11 -25.78 -15.98
N ARG A 40 26.42 -27.01 -15.54
CA ARG A 40 27.52 -27.81 -16.11
C ARG A 40 27.23 -28.23 -17.54
N GLU A 41 26.01 -28.69 -17.81
CA GLU A 41 25.57 -29.09 -19.15
C GLU A 41 25.55 -27.89 -20.10
N TRP A 42 24.90 -26.79 -19.69
CA TRP A 42 24.87 -25.56 -20.48
C TRP A 42 26.24 -24.94 -20.64
N GLY A 43 27.14 -25.07 -19.66
CA GLY A 43 28.53 -24.63 -19.79
C GLY A 43 29.30 -25.36 -20.89
N MET A 44 29.01 -26.65 -21.11
CA MET A 44 29.58 -27.41 -22.24
C MET A 44 28.99 -26.94 -23.58
N ILE A 45 27.67 -26.75 -23.65
CA ILE A 45 26.98 -26.25 -24.85
C ILE A 45 27.44 -24.82 -25.18
N TRP A 46 27.60 -23.97 -24.18
CA TRP A 46 28.05 -22.59 -24.31
C TRP A 46 29.45 -22.51 -24.93
N LYS A 47 30.39 -23.37 -24.50
CA LYS A 47 31.72 -23.50 -25.13
C LYS A 47 31.62 -23.96 -26.59
N GLN A 48 30.73 -24.88 -26.91
CA GLN A 48 30.49 -25.33 -28.29
C GLN A 48 29.88 -24.23 -29.17
N LEU A 49 28.97 -23.42 -28.63
CA LEU A 49 28.37 -22.28 -29.34
C LEU A 49 29.39 -21.19 -29.65
N TYR A 50 30.34 -20.96 -28.73
CA TYR A 50 31.48 -20.09 -28.96
C TYR A 50 32.37 -20.61 -30.09
N ALA A 51 32.77 -21.88 -30.03
CA ALA A 51 33.58 -22.53 -31.08
C ALA A 51 32.88 -22.54 -32.46
N SER A 52 31.54 -22.60 -32.48
CA SER A 52 30.73 -22.59 -33.71
C SER A 52 30.36 -21.17 -34.19
N ASN A 53 30.92 -20.12 -33.59
CA ASN A 53 30.71 -18.70 -33.91
C ASN A 53 29.23 -18.24 -33.92
N ARG A 54 28.37 -18.85 -33.09
CA ARG A 54 26.94 -18.50 -32.96
C ARG A 54 26.73 -17.46 -31.87
N LYS A 55 27.10 -16.20 -32.15
CA LYS A 55 27.15 -15.10 -31.16
C LYS A 55 25.83 -14.84 -30.41
N GLU A 56 24.69 -14.84 -31.10
CA GLU A 56 23.39 -14.57 -30.47
C GLU A 56 22.99 -15.64 -29.45
N LYS A 57 23.09 -16.93 -29.83
CA LYS A 57 22.78 -18.04 -28.92
C LYS A 57 23.79 -18.15 -27.78
N PHE A 58 25.04 -17.81 -28.04
CA PHE A 58 26.09 -17.74 -27.01
C PHE A 58 25.75 -16.68 -25.94
N GLN A 59 25.40 -15.47 -26.34
CA GLN A 59 25.01 -14.39 -25.42
C GLN A 59 23.72 -14.72 -24.67
N GLN A 60 22.74 -15.33 -25.35
CA GLN A 60 21.48 -15.75 -24.74
C GLN A 60 21.71 -16.80 -23.63
N VAL A 61 22.47 -17.87 -23.92
CA VAL A 61 22.78 -18.91 -22.92
C VAL A 61 23.62 -18.33 -21.77
N GLN A 62 24.57 -17.44 -22.06
CA GLN A 62 25.37 -16.76 -21.03
C GLN A 62 24.49 -16.00 -20.04
N SER A 63 23.55 -15.18 -20.53
CA SER A 63 22.62 -14.44 -19.68
C SER A 63 21.79 -15.37 -18.80
N MET A 64 21.25 -16.46 -19.37
CA MET A 64 20.47 -17.41 -18.58
C MET A 64 21.31 -18.16 -17.54
N MET A 65 22.58 -18.45 -17.82
CA MET A 65 23.50 -19.04 -16.85
C MET A 65 23.82 -18.09 -15.70
N CYS A 66 24.01 -16.79 -15.97
CA CYS A 66 24.21 -15.78 -14.93
C CYS A 66 23.01 -15.69 -13.99
N ASP A 67 21.79 -15.62 -14.53
CA ASP A 67 20.55 -15.63 -13.75
C ASP A 67 20.47 -16.86 -12.83
N LEU A 68 20.77 -18.05 -13.37
CA LEU A 68 20.73 -19.30 -12.61
C LEU A 68 21.82 -19.36 -11.52
N MET A 69 22.99 -18.79 -11.75
CA MET A 69 24.04 -18.69 -10.72
C MET A 69 23.63 -17.78 -9.57
N GLU A 70 23.00 -16.65 -9.86
CA GLU A 70 22.47 -15.74 -8.85
C GLU A 70 21.34 -16.39 -8.04
N TRP A 71 20.37 -17.01 -8.71
CA TRP A 71 19.27 -17.71 -8.04
C TRP A 71 19.75 -18.92 -7.24
N ARG A 72 20.80 -19.62 -7.68
CA ARG A 72 21.45 -20.66 -6.88
C ARG A 72 22.04 -20.10 -5.59
N SER A 73 22.66 -18.92 -5.65
CA SER A 73 23.18 -18.22 -4.46
C SER A 73 22.04 -17.85 -3.50
N GLN A 74 20.94 -17.33 -4.02
CA GLN A 74 19.75 -16.99 -3.24
C GLN A 74 19.07 -18.22 -2.61
N LEU A 75 19.01 -19.36 -3.33
CA LEU A 75 18.52 -20.62 -2.77
C LEU A 75 19.40 -21.15 -1.63
N LEU A 76 20.70 -20.89 -1.68
CA LEU A 76 21.67 -21.31 -0.67
C LEU A 76 21.77 -20.32 0.51
N SER A 77 21.33 -19.07 0.36
CA SER A 77 21.42 -18.07 1.43
C SER A 77 20.51 -18.40 2.62
N GLY A 78 19.39 -19.09 2.38
CA GLY A 78 18.42 -19.45 3.43
C GLY A 78 17.71 -18.24 4.06
N THR A 79 17.92 -17.03 3.54
CA THR A 79 17.40 -15.76 4.08
C THR A 79 16.07 -15.33 3.46
N LEU A 80 15.56 -16.07 2.48
CA LEU A 80 14.34 -15.70 1.76
C LEU A 80 13.07 -16.07 2.55
N PRO A 81 12.07 -15.16 2.63
CA PRO A 81 10.72 -15.50 3.07
C PRO A 81 10.13 -16.68 2.28
N LYS A 82 9.19 -17.41 2.89
CA LYS A 82 8.59 -18.61 2.27
C LYS A 82 7.94 -18.33 0.91
N ASP A 83 7.33 -17.15 0.75
CA ASP A 83 6.64 -16.76 -0.49
C ASP A 83 7.64 -16.42 -1.61
N GLU A 84 8.69 -15.65 -1.30
CA GLU A 84 9.78 -15.37 -2.25
C GLU A 84 10.52 -16.65 -2.65
N LEU A 85 10.74 -17.56 -1.69
CA LEU A 85 11.35 -18.86 -1.97
C LEU A 85 10.48 -19.70 -2.91
N LYS A 86 9.15 -19.62 -2.79
CA LYS A 86 8.21 -20.34 -3.67
C LYS A 86 8.23 -19.76 -5.08
N GLU A 87 8.23 -18.43 -5.22
CA GLU A 87 8.38 -17.78 -6.52
C GLU A 87 9.73 -18.07 -7.17
N LEU A 88 10.82 -18.00 -6.40
CA LEU A 88 12.16 -18.27 -6.89
C LEU A 88 12.28 -19.71 -7.40
N LYS A 89 11.69 -20.68 -6.69
CA LYS A 89 11.61 -22.08 -7.17
C LYS A 89 10.90 -22.19 -8.52
N GLN A 90 9.79 -21.47 -8.72
CA GLN A 90 9.07 -21.46 -10.01
C GLN A 90 9.85 -20.76 -11.12
N LYS A 91 10.54 -19.65 -10.82
CA LYS A 91 11.40 -18.92 -11.76
C LYS A 91 12.55 -19.80 -12.24
N VAL A 92 13.21 -20.49 -11.30
CA VAL A 92 14.31 -21.43 -11.59
C VAL A 92 13.84 -22.56 -12.52
N THR A 93 12.77 -23.28 -12.17
CA THR A 93 12.28 -24.39 -13.00
C THR A 93 11.84 -23.92 -14.38
N SER A 94 11.11 -22.80 -14.47
CA SER A 94 10.66 -22.23 -15.75
C SER A 94 11.82 -21.83 -16.66
N LYS A 95 12.89 -21.25 -16.09
CA LYS A 95 14.08 -20.84 -16.86
C LYS A 95 14.90 -22.05 -17.32
N ILE A 96 15.05 -23.07 -16.49
CA ILE A 96 15.69 -24.34 -16.87
C ILE A 96 14.91 -25.00 -18.00
N ASP A 97 13.58 -25.12 -17.88
CA ASP A 97 12.72 -25.72 -18.91
C ASP A 97 12.74 -24.92 -20.22
N TYR A 98 12.79 -23.60 -20.13
CA TYR A 98 12.91 -22.74 -21.31
C TYR A 98 14.26 -22.91 -21.98
N GLY A 99 15.37 -22.82 -21.23
CA GLY A 99 16.70 -22.93 -21.80
C GLY A 99 16.97 -24.32 -22.35
N ASN A 100 16.50 -25.39 -21.69
CA ASN A 100 16.60 -26.76 -22.22
C ASN A 100 15.84 -26.92 -23.55
N ARG A 101 14.69 -26.26 -23.72
CA ARG A 101 13.98 -26.22 -25.01
C ARG A 101 14.74 -25.48 -26.10
N GLN A 102 15.55 -24.49 -25.73
CA GLN A 102 16.35 -23.69 -26.67
C GLN A 102 17.72 -24.32 -27.00
N THR A 103 18.30 -25.10 -26.07
CA THR A 103 19.65 -25.66 -26.19
C THR A 103 19.67 -27.12 -26.65
N VAL A 104 18.63 -27.91 -26.35
CA VAL A 104 18.55 -29.35 -26.68
C VAL A 104 17.71 -29.57 -27.93
N LYS A 105 18.26 -30.26 -28.95
CA LYS A 105 17.47 -30.73 -30.10
C LYS A 105 16.35 -31.66 -29.59
N PRO A 106 15.10 -31.53 -30.09
CA PRO A 106 14.01 -32.40 -29.66
C PRO A 106 14.35 -33.85 -30.05
N GLY A 107 14.64 -34.70 -29.06
CA GLY A 107 14.88 -36.14 -29.28
C GLY A 107 16.04 -36.78 -28.53
N GLN A 108 17.00 -36.01 -27.98
CA GLN A 108 18.01 -36.57 -27.08
C GLN A 108 17.51 -36.52 -25.64
N LYS A 109 17.08 -37.68 -25.13
CA LYS A 109 16.80 -37.89 -23.70
C LYS A 109 18.06 -37.53 -22.91
N SER A 110 18.03 -36.41 -22.18
CA SER A 110 19.05 -36.16 -21.15
C SER A 110 19.04 -37.36 -20.19
N ILE A 111 20.22 -37.96 -20.03
CA ILE A 111 20.50 -39.04 -19.08
C ILE A 111 20.46 -38.39 -17.70
N ASN A 112 19.27 -38.20 -17.14
CA ASN A 112 19.01 -38.07 -15.70
C ASN A 112 17.50 -38.02 -15.45
N GLY A 113 16.89 -39.20 -15.46
CA GLY A 113 15.51 -39.45 -15.03
C GLY A 113 15.27 -39.30 -13.52
N LEU A 114 16.05 -38.50 -12.80
CA LEU A 114 15.96 -38.39 -11.33
C LEU A 114 14.74 -37.58 -10.86
N PHE A 115 14.13 -36.74 -11.70
CA PHE A 115 12.90 -36.00 -11.37
C PHE A 115 11.62 -36.62 -11.95
N LYS A 116 11.72 -37.56 -12.90
CA LYS A 116 10.56 -38.36 -13.35
C LYS A 116 10.26 -39.51 -12.39
N ASP A 117 11.29 -40.12 -11.80
CA ASP A 117 11.09 -41.22 -10.85
C ASP A 117 10.62 -40.74 -9.47
N TYR A 118 10.85 -39.46 -9.12
CA TYR A 118 10.26 -38.85 -7.93
C TYR A 118 8.78 -38.48 -8.13
N ARG A 119 8.29 -38.35 -9.38
CA ARG A 119 6.86 -38.17 -9.68
C ARG A 119 6.01 -39.43 -9.47
N GLN A 120 6.63 -40.62 -9.42
CA GLN A 120 5.89 -41.89 -9.35
C GLN A 120 5.80 -42.52 -7.94
N SER A 121 6.43 -41.93 -6.93
CA SER A 121 6.28 -42.40 -5.54
C SER A 121 5.07 -41.75 -4.86
N LYS A 122 3.95 -42.47 -4.89
CA LYS A 122 2.77 -42.55 -3.98
C LYS A 122 2.18 -41.32 -3.25
N ASP A 123 2.78 -40.13 -3.26
CA ASP A 123 2.23 -38.93 -2.61
C ASP A 123 1.49 -38.00 -3.58
N THR A 124 1.54 -38.29 -4.88
CA THR A 124 1.02 -37.40 -5.93
C THR A 124 -0.43 -37.67 -6.33
N PHE A 125 -1.07 -38.77 -5.93
CA PHE A 125 -2.52 -38.91 -6.17
C PHE A 125 -3.36 -37.96 -5.30
N LYS A 126 -2.85 -37.53 -4.15
CA LYS A 126 -3.45 -36.45 -3.34
C LYS A 126 -3.04 -35.05 -3.82
N PHE A 127 -1.83 -34.91 -4.38
CA PHE A 127 -1.29 -33.61 -4.83
C PHE A 127 -1.73 -33.21 -6.26
N GLU A 128 -1.96 -34.18 -7.14
CA GLU A 128 -2.41 -33.93 -8.52
C GLU A 128 -3.92 -33.65 -8.59
N PHE A 129 -4.71 -34.19 -7.64
CA PHE A 129 -6.11 -33.80 -7.45
C PHE A 129 -6.22 -32.37 -6.89
N SER A 130 -5.32 -31.97 -5.99
CA SER A 130 -5.30 -30.58 -5.48
C SER A 130 -4.82 -29.58 -6.53
N LEU A 131 -3.88 -29.97 -7.41
CA LEU A 131 -3.40 -29.09 -8.49
C LEU A 131 -4.39 -28.96 -9.65
N LYS A 132 -5.18 -30.00 -9.98
CA LYS A 132 -6.22 -29.90 -11.02
C LYS A 132 -7.45 -29.11 -10.56
N LEU A 133 -7.79 -29.14 -9.27
CA LEU A 133 -8.76 -28.20 -8.69
C LEU A 133 -8.21 -26.77 -8.67
N ASN A 134 -6.94 -26.58 -8.30
CA ASN A 134 -6.36 -25.24 -8.24
C ASN A 134 -6.06 -24.60 -9.61
N GLN A 135 -5.76 -25.37 -10.68
CA GLN A 135 -5.48 -24.78 -12.01
C GLN A 135 -6.73 -24.33 -12.76
N ASN A 136 -7.87 -25.01 -12.57
CA ASN A 136 -9.16 -24.52 -13.09
C ASN A 136 -9.68 -23.33 -12.28
N ASP A 137 -9.24 -23.20 -11.03
CA ASP A 137 -9.47 -22.01 -10.23
C ASP A 137 -8.62 -20.82 -10.74
N PHE A 138 -7.31 -20.94 -10.98
CA PHE A 138 -6.52 -19.76 -11.43
C PHE A 138 -6.98 -19.08 -12.73
N ALA A 139 -7.64 -19.78 -13.65
CA ALA A 139 -8.22 -19.18 -14.85
C ALA A 139 -9.58 -18.47 -14.61
N MET A 140 -10.26 -18.79 -13.51
CA MET A 140 -11.47 -18.10 -13.02
C MET A 140 -11.16 -17.06 -11.93
N HIS A 141 -9.97 -17.08 -11.32
CA HIS A 141 -9.61 -16.22 -10.18
C HIS A 141 -9.12 -14.81 -10.56
N GLY A 142 -9.20 -14.43 -11.84
CA GLY A 142 -9.22 -13.03 -12.27
C GLY A 142 -10.58 -12.34 -12.10
N ARG A 143 -11.59 -13.03 -11.53
CA ARG A 143 -12.95 -12.53 -11.33
C ARG A 143 -13.41 -12.52 -9.86
N ILE A 144 -12.52 -12.23 -8.92
CA ILE A 144 -13.00 -11.41 -7.79
C ILE A 144 -13.04 -10.02 -8.38
N THR A 145 -14.23 -9.55 -8.75
CA THR A 145 -14.45 -8.18 -9.21
C THR A 145 -14.10 -7.24 -8.06
N SER A 146 -12.80 -6.96 -7.87
CA SER A 146 -12.37 -5.74 -7.21
C SER A 146 -13.09 -4.59 -7.93
N SER A 147 -13.60 -3.61 -7.18
CA SER A 147 -14.07 -2.37 -7.79
C SER A 147 -13.06 -1.94 -8.87
N PRO A 148 -13.51 -1.59 -10.08
CA PRO A 148 -12.58 -1.18 -11.13
C PRO A 148 -11.75 -0.01 -10.60
N THR A 149 -10.46 -0.23 -10.41
CA THR A 149 -9.49 0.86 -10.26
C THR A 149 -9.31 1.45 -11.65
N HIS A 150 -9.31 2.78 -11.72
CA HIS A 150 -9.19 3.48 -12.98
C HIS A 150 -7.83 4.18 -13.02
N SER A 151 -7.28 4.26 -14.22
CA SER A 151 -5.99 4.87 -14.49
C SER A 151 -6.12 5.87 -15.64
N PHE A 152 -5.54 7.06 -15.50
CA PHE A 152 -5.59 8.10 -16.53
C PHE A 152 -4.23 8.24 -17.19
N TYR A 153 -4.13 7.83 -18.45
CA TYR A 153 -2.92 7.91 -19.25
C TYR A 153 -2.80 9.28 -19.91
N VAL A 154 -1.61 9.87 -19.85
CA VAL A 154 -1.26 11.13 -20.51
C VAL A 154 0.07 10.95 -21.23
N PHE A 155 0.08 11.31 -22.51
CA PHE A 155 1.28 11.39 -23.32
C PHE A 155 1.50 12.81 -23.81
N VAL A 156 2.60 13.43 -23.39
CA VAL A 156 3.01 14.74 -23.88
C VAL A 156 3.64 14.58 -25.25
N ARG A 157 2.97 15.07 -26.28
CA ARG A 157 3.43 15.03 -27.69
C ARG A 157 4.41 16.15 -27.98
N ASN A 158 4.12 17.35 -27.50
CA ASN A 158 4.93 18.53 -27.76
C ASN A 158 4.68 19.61 -26.69
N PHE A 159 5.67 20.47 -26.46
CA PHE A 159 5.55 21.63 -25.60
C PHE A 159 6.04 22.87 -26.35
N VAL A 160 5.10 23.77 -26.67
CA VAL A 160 5.32 24.95 -27.50
C VAL A 160 5.28 26.19 -26.62
N CYS A 161 6.38 26.47 -25.93
CA CYS A 161 6.54 27.67 -25.12
C CYS A 161 7.99 28.17 -25.15
N ARG A 162 8.17 29.49 -25.33
CA ARG A 162 9.50 30.13 -25.33
C ARG A 162 9.88 30.54 -23.90
N ILE A 163 10.45 29.60 -23.15
CA ILE A 163 10.91 29.88 -21.78
C ILE A 163 12.25 30.65 -21.78
N GLY A 164 13.20 30.25 -22.64
CA GLY A 164 14.53 30.87 -22.74
C GLY A 164 15.50 30.51 -21.61
N GLU A 165 15.05 29.76 -20.60
CA GLU A 165 15.83 29.21 -19.49
C GLU A 165 15.45 27.73 -19.29
N ASP A 166 16.20 27.02 -18.44
CA ASP A 166 15.79 25.68 -18.02
C ASP A 166 14.50 25.77 -17.20
N ALA A 167 13.68 24.71 -17.21
CA ALA A 167 12.41 24.69 -16.50
C ALA A 167 12.05 23.31 -15.95
N GLU A 168 11.11 23.32 -15.00
CA GLU A 168 10.46 22.16 -14.42
C GLU A 168 8.97 22.25 -14.75
N LEU A 169 8.44 21.20 -15.39
CA LEU A 169 7.02 21.06 -15.71
C LEU A 169 6.41 20.06 -14.73
N PHE A 170 5.46 20.49 -13.91
CA PHE A 170 4.75 19.68 -12.94
C PHE A 170 3.33 19.42 -13.42
N MET A 171 3.04 18.18 -13.84
CA MET A 171 1.71 17.78 -14.30
C MET A 171 0.96 16.99 -13.23
N SER A 172 -0.28 17.36 -12.93
CA SER A 172 -1.11 16.66 -11.94
C SER A 172 -2.60 16.80 -12.21
N LEU A 173 -3.40 15.97 -11.53
CA LEU A 173 -4.85 16.06 -11.54
C LEU A 173 -5.32 17.02 -10.44
N TYR A 174 -6.28 17.88 -10.75
CA TYR A 174 -6.75 18.95 -9.87
C TYR A 174 -8.28 18.99 -9.74
N ASP A 175 -8.74 19.17 -8.49
CA ASP A 175 -10.13 19.42 -8.14
C ASP A 175 -10.33 20.93 -7.89
N PRO A 176 -11.01 21.66 -8.79
CA PRO A 176 -11.22 23.10 -8.64
C PRO A 176 -12.26 23.47 -7.59
N GLN A 177 -13.19 22.56 -7.24
CA GLN A 177 -14.19 22.83 -6.20
C GLN A 177 -13.56 22.80 -4.82
N LYS A 178 -12.70 21.79 -4.59
CA LYS A 178 -11.95 21.66 -3.32
C LYS A 178 -10.67 22.48 -3.28
N GLN A 179 -10.20 22.96 -4.44
CA GLN A 179 -8.92 23.63 -4.62
C GLN A 179 -7.73 22.77 -4.18
N THR A 180 -7.76 21.48 -4.55
CA THR A 180 -6.76 20.50 -4.12
C THR A 180 -6.23 19.69 -5.28
N ILE A 181 -4.92 19.40 -5.25
CA ILE A 181 -4.29 18.42 -6.12
C ILE A 181 -4.71 17.01 -5.69
N ILE A 182 -5.04 16.15 -6.66
CA ILE A 182 -5.54 14.79 -6.45
C ILE A 182 -4.42 13.75 -6.59
N SER A 183 -3.39 14.02 -7.42
CA SER A 183 -2.34 13.06 -7.77
C SER A 183 -0.94 13.58 -7.43
N GLU A 184 0.04 12.68 -7.39
CA GLU A 184 1.44 13.08 -7.44
C GLU A 184 1.72 13.92 -8.70
N ASN A 185 2.67 14.84 -8.60
CA ASN A 185 3.14 15.60 -9.76
C ASN A 185 4.03 14.71 -10.63
N TYR A 186 3.77 14.65 -11.92
CA TYR A 186 4.71 14.16 -12.91
C TYR A 186 5.68 15.28 -13.28
N LEU A 187 6.97 15.07 -13.02
CA LEU A 187 8.01 16.08 -13.22
C LEU A 187 8.78 15.82 -14.51
N VAL A 188 8.77 16.79 -15.43
CA VAL A 188 9.61 16.81 -16.63
C VAL A 188 10.60 17.97 -16.54
N ARG A 189 11.90 17.67 -16.60
CA ARG A 189 12.97 18.67 -16.65
C ARG A 189 13.18 19.14 -18.10
N TRP A 190 12.83 20.38 -18.37
CA TRP A 190 12.92 21.00 -19.69
C TRP A 190 14.18 21.86 -19.82
N GLY A 191 14.91 21.71 -20.92
CA GLY A 191 16.12 22.46 -21.20
C GLY A 191 15.84 23.79 -21.90
N SER A 192 16.71 24.77 -21.66
CA SER A 192 16.73 26.09 -22.32
C SER A 192 16.73 26.06 -23.86
N LYS A 193 17.18 24.95 -24.46
CA LYS A 193 17.16 24.72 -25.92
C LYS A 193 15.80 24.24 -26.47
N GLY A 194 14.79 24.09 -25.62
CA GLY A 194 13.45 23.67 -26.05
C GLY A 194 13.26 22.15 -26.15
N PHE A 195 14.09 21.35 -25.48
CA PHE A 195 13.99 19.90 -25.42
C PHE A 195 14.11 19.41 -23.97
N PRO A 196 13.57 18.22 -23.62
CA PRO A 196 13.85 17.57 -22.34
C PRO A 196 15.35 17.46 -22.05
N LYS A 197 15.76 17.63 -20.80
CA LYS A 197 17.19 17.55 -20.41
C LYS A 197 17.78 16.15 -20.57
N GLU A 198 16.98 15.12 -20.35
CA GLU A 198 17.40 13.73 -20.52
C GLU A 198 17.02 13.26 -21.93
N ILE A 199 18.01 12.83 -22.71
CA ILE A 199 17.83 12.41 -24.11
C ILE A 199 16.91 11.19 -24.19
N ASP A 200 16.95 10.29 -23.21
CA ASP A 200 16.10 9.10 -23.13
C ASP A 200 14.61 9.45 -22.97
N MET A 201 14.28 10.66 -22.49
CA MET A 201 12.89 11.13 -22.32
C MET A 201 12.28 11.69 -23.62
N LEU A 202 13.06 11.93 -24.68
CA LEU A 202 12.58 12.53 -25.94
C LEU A 202 11.39 11.76 -26.56
N ASN A 203 11.37 10.44 -26.39
CA ASN A 203 10.31 9.56 -26.92
C ASN A 203 9.40 8.97 -25.82
N ASN A 204 9.58 9.37 -24.56
CA ASN A 204 8.93 8.74 -23.42
C ASN A 204 8.42 9.75 -22.38
N LEU A 205 7.69 10.78 -22.83
CA LEU A 205 6.98 11.71 -21.96
C LEU A 205 5.58 11.20 -21.59
N LYS A 206 5.53 9.96 -21.10
CA LYS A 206 4.29 9.24 -20.78
C LYS A 206 4.15 9.10 -19.27
N VAL A 207 2.97 9.42 -18.77
CA VAL A 207 2.59 9.17 -17.38
C VAL A 207 1.23 8.49 -17.30
N VAL A 208 1.09 7.57 -16.34
CA VAL A 208 -0.19 7.04 -15.92
C VAL A 208 -0.48 7.51 -14.50
N PHE A 209 -1.59 8.21 -14.33
CA PHE A 209 -2.15 8.53 -13.02
C PHE A 209 -2.99 7.35 -12.53
N THR A 210 -2.57 6.67 -11.46
CA THR A 210 -3.20 5.43 -10.96
C THR A 210 -4.01 5.64 -9.69
N ASP A 211 -4.68 4.58 -9.24
CA ASP A 211 -5.43 4.51 -7.96
C ASP A 211 -6.66 5.44 -7.90
N LEU A 212 -7.26 5.76 -9.06
CA LEU A 212 -8.48 6.56 -9.15
C LEU A 212 -9.72 5.68 -8.89
N GLY A 213 -10.55 6.08 -7.93
CA GLY A 213 -11.78 5.37 -7.56
C GLY A 213 -13.05 6.02 -8.11
N ASN A 214 -14.21 5.41 -7.85
CA ASN A 214 -15.50 5.90 -8.35
C ASN A 214 -15.85 7.30 -7.84
N LYS A 215 -15.52 7.62 -6.58
CA LYS A 215 -15.63 8.96 -6.01
C LYS A 215 -14.84 10.00 -6.80
N ASP A 216 -13.68 9.61 -7.33
CA ASP A 216 -12.85 10.51 -8.12
C ASP A 216 -13.49 10.75 -9.50
N LEU A 217 -13.98 9.70 -10.17
CA LEU A 217 -14.67 9.79 -11.48
C LEU A 217 -16.01 10.52 -11.41
N ASN A 218 -16.72 10.41 -10.28
CA ASN A 218 -18.01 11.04 -10.06
C ASN A 218 -17.92 12.52 -9.65
N ARG A 219 -16.71 13.09 -9.54
CA ARG A 219 -16.56 14.54 -9.30
C ARG A 219 -17.24 15.36 -10.40
N ASP A 220 -17.74 16.53 -10.03
CA ASP A 220 -18.40 17.42 -10.97
C ASP A 220 -17.44 17.90 -12.06
N ARG A 221 -16.22 18.30 -11.65
CA ARG A 221 -15.16 18.74 -12.56
C ARG A 221 -13.78 18.25 -12.13
N ILE A 222 -12.96 17.88 -13.10
CA ILE A 222 -11.57 17.46 -12.90
C ILE A 222 -10.71 18.06 -14.01
N TYR A 223 -9.56 18.61 -13.62
CA TYR A 223 -8.65 19.27 -14.54
C TYR A 223 -7.29 18.56 -14.57
N LEU A 224 -6.69 18.47 -15.75
CA LEU A 224 -5.26 18.23 -15.90
C LEU A 224 -4.55 19.58 -15.87
N VAL A 225 -3.60 19.73 -14.95
CA VAL A 225 -2.87 20.99 -14.75
C VAL A 225 -1.39 20.76 -14.96
N CYS A 226 -0.71 21.74 -15.57
CA CYS A 226 0.73 21.77 -15.73
C CYS A 226 1.26 23.09 -15.15
N GLN A 227 1.95 23.03 -14.02
CA GLN A 227 2.62 24.18 -13.40
C GLN A 227 4.05 24.27 -13.92
N ILE A 228 4.47 25.46 -14.32
CA ILE A 228 5.78 25.68 -14.95
C ILE A 228 6.62 26.57 -14.05
N VAL A 229 7.77 26.04 -13.65
CA VAL A 229 8.77 26.73 -12.84
C VAL A 229 10.03 26.89 -13.67
N ARG A 230 10.47 28.13 -13.89
CA ARG A 230 11.73 28.42 -14.60
C ARG A 230 12.90 28.41 -13.60
N ILE A 231 14.07 27.99 -14.08
CA ILE A 231 15.31 27.90 -13.32
C ILE A 231 16.34 28.79 -13.99
N GLY A 232 16.71 29.89 -13.33
CA GLY A 232 17.60 30.87 -13.93
C GLY A 232 18.06 31.96 -12.98
N ARG A 233 18.23 33.18 -13.51
CA ARG A 233 18.68 34.38 -12.76
C ARG A 233 17.51 35.20 -12.25
N MET A 234 17.62 35.90 -11.12
CA MET A 234 16.46 36.58 -10.48
C MET A 234 15.71 37.58 -11.37
N ASP A 235 16.43 38.37 -12.19
CA ASP A 235 15.87 39.41 -13.06
C ASP A 235 16.31 39.20 -14.52
N LEU A 236 15.40 39.42 -15.46
CA LEU A 236 15.66 39.26 -16.90
C LEU A 236 16.00 40.58 -17.58
N LYS A 237 15.75 41.73 -16.95
CA LYS A 237 15.75 43.05 -17.60
C LYS A 237 17.09 43.80 -17.66
N GLU A 238 18.21 43.20 -17.24
CA GLU A 238 19.50 43.93 -17.23
C GLU A 238 20.63 43.26 -18.00
N THR A 239 21.30 44.09 -18.80
CA THR A 239 22.38 43.79 -19.77
C THR A 239 23.69 44.43 -19.30
N SER A 240 24.17 44.11 -18.10
CA SER A 240 25.49 44.56 -17.62
C SER A 240 26.34 43.43 -17.05
N ALA A 241 27.66 43.61 -17.15
CA ALA A 241 28.76 42.65 -16.93
C ALA A 241 28.93 42.11 -15.50
N LYS A 242 27.86 42.01 -14.71
CA LYS A 242 27.85 41.49 -13.34
C LYS A 242 27.55 39.99 -13.35
N LYS A 243 28.24 39.22 -12.49
CA LYS A 243 27.89 37.81 -12.24
C LYS A 243 26.63 37.72 -11.38
N TRP A 244 25.60 37.07 -11.94
CA TRP A 244 24.29 36.92 -11.31
C TRP A 244 24.16 35.58 -10.61
N THR A 245 23.33 35.52 -9.57
CA THR A 245 22.97 34.25 -8.94
C THR A 245 22.17 33.40 -9.92
N LEU A 246 22.63 32.17 -10.16
CA LEU A 246 22.01 31.20 -11.07
C LEU A 246 21.29 30.09 -10.28
N GLY A 247 20.42 29.34 -10.96
CA GLY A 247 19.74 28.17 -10.40
C GLY A 247 18.53 28.50 -9.52
N LEU A 248 17.99 29.72 -9.63
CA LEU A 248 16.85 30.17 -8.83
C LEU A 248 15.53 29.67 -9.46
N ARG A 249 14.77 28.88 -8.70
CA ARG A 249 13.44 28.38 -9.07
C ARG A 249 12.42 29.50 -8.93
N ARG A 250 11.72 29.86 -10.01
CA ARG A 250 10.75 30.97 -10.02
C ARG A 250 9.49 30.57 -10.77
N PRO A 251 8.31 31.09 -10.38
CA PRO A 251 7.08 30.79 -11.10
C PRO A 251 7.13 31.36 -12.52
N PHE A 252 6.61 30.62 -13.50
CA PHE A 252 6.55 31.05 -14.89
C PHE A 252 5.11 31.10 -15.43
N GLY A 253 4.30 30.08 -15.13
CA GLY A 253 2.88 30.05 -15.52
C GLY A 253 2.23 28.69 -15.32
N VAL A 254 0.97 28.58 -15.75
CA VAL A 254 0.17 27.36 -15.64
C VAL A 254 -0.53 27.05 -16.96
N ALA A 255 -0.71 25.78 -17.27
CA ALA A 255 -1.56 25.31 -18.37
C ALA A 255 -2.63 24.38 -17.79
N VAL A 256 -3.88 24.52 -18.22
CA VAL A 256 -5.03 23.88 -17.59
C VAL A 256 -6.00 23.35 -18.64
N MET A 257 -6.42 22.09 -18.51
CA MET A 257 -7.41 21.45 -19.40
C MET A 257 -8.49 20.75 -18.59
N ASP A 258 -9.75 20.98 -18.94
CA ASP A 258 -10.88 20.23 -18.38
C ASP A 258 -10.89 18.82 -18.99
N ILE A 259 -10.79 17.80 -18.15
CA ILE A 259 -10.76 16.39 -18.56
C ILE A 259 -12.00 15.63 -18.11
N THR A 260 -13.01 16.33 -17.59
CA THR A 260 -14.20 15.73 -16.98
C THR A 260 -14.94 14.77 -17.92
N ASP A 261 -15.12 15.16 -19.18
CA ASP A 261 -15.84 14.33 -20.17
C ASP A 261 -15.05 13.09 -20.58
N VAL A 262 -13.71 13.19 -20.61
CA VAL A 262 -12.81 12.06 -20.89
C VAL A 262 -12.81 11.09 -19.71
N MET A 263 -12.75 11.60 -18.48
CA MET A 263 -12.79 10.77 -17.28
C MET A 263 -14.14 10.07 -17.09
N LYS A 264 -15.25 10.74 -17.45
CA LYS A 264 -16.61 10.15 -17.41
C LYS A 264 -16.90 9.21 -18.58
N GLY A 265 -15.95 9.02 -19.51
CA GLY A 265 -16.13 8.16 -20.70
C GLY A 265 -17.16 8.68 -21.70
N LYS A 266 -17.54 9.97 -21.62
CA LYS A 266 -18.51 10.60 -22.54
C LYS A 266 -17.86 11.07 -23.84
N ALA A 267 -16.56 11.35 -23.80
CA ALA A 267 -15.76 11.69 -24.96
C ALA A 267 -14.89 10.50 -25.35
N GLU A 268 -15.05 9.98 -26.57
CA GLU A 268 -14.09 9.04 -27.14
C GLU A 268 -12.74 9.74 -27.29
N SER A 269 -11.74 9.21 -26.59
CA SER A 269 -10.34 9.61 -26.70
C SER A 269 -9.63 8.58 -27.58
N ASP A 270 -9.58 8.87 -28.87
CA ASP A 270 -8.77 8.11 -29.81
C ASP A 270 -7.28 8.38 -29.56
N GLU A 271 -6.42 7.38 -29.75
CA GLU A 271 -4.97 7.44 -29.45
C GLU A 271 -4.24 8.49 -30.31
N GLU A 272 -4.86 8.91 -31.41
CA GLU A 272 -4.35 9.94 -32.33
C GLU A 272 -4.87 11.35 -32.01
N LYS A 273 -5.92 11.48 -31.19
CA LYS A 273 -6.51 12.78 -30.88
C LYS A 273 -5.57 13.59 -29.99
N GLN A 274 -5.06 14.69 -30.54
CA GLN A 274 -4.21 15.62 -29.81
C GLN A 274 -5.05 16.76 -29.23
N HIS A 275 -4.83 17.05 -27.96
CA HIS A 275 -5.45 18.14 -27.23
C HIS A 275 -4.41 19.23 -26.98
N PHE A 276 -4.76 20.47 -27.32
CA PHE A 276 -3.95 21.64 -27.02
C PHE A 276 -4.37 22.25 -25.68
N ILE A 277 -3.42 22.37 -24.76
CA ILE A 277 -3.62 23.00 -23.45
C ILE A 277 -3.00 24.40 -23.48
N PRO A 278 -3.82 25.46 -23.37
CA PRO A 278 -3.36 26.83 -23.43
C PRO A 278 -2.46 27.21 -22.24
N PHE A 279 -1.30 27.81 -22.52
CA PHE A 279 -0.39 28.32 -21.50
C PHE A 279 -0.78 29.73 -21.05
N HIS A 280 -0.82 29.93 -19.74
CA HIS A 280 -1.11 31.20 -19.09
C HIS A 280 0.10 31.66 -18.26
N PRO A 281 0.82 32.71 -18.68
CA PRO A 281 1.98 33.21 -17.95
C PRO A 281 1.58 33.92 -16.65
N VAL A 282 2.49 33.95 -15.68
CA VAL A 282 2.36 34.83 -14.51
C VAL A 282 2.64 36.27 -14.96
N VAL A 283 1.60 37.11 -14.97
CA VAL A 283 1.67 38.50 -15.46
C VAL A 283 2.07 39.49 -14.36
N ALA A 284 1.61 39.27 -13.13
CA ALA A 284 1.91 40.14 -11.99
C ALA A 284 2.99 39.54 -11.08
N GLU A 285 3.94 40.35 -10.60
CA GLU A 285 5.04 39.90 -9.73
C GLU A 285 4.56 39.33 -8.38
N ASN A 286 3.32 39.64 -7.97
CA ASN A 286 2.70 39.15 -6.74
C ASN A 286 1.73 37.96 -6.95
N ASP A 287 1.55 37.45 -8.17
CA ASP A 287 0.64 36.34 -8.43
C ASP A 287 1.30 34.98 -8.13
N PHE A 288 0.67 34.20 -7.24
CA PHE A 288 1.07 32.83 -6.91
C PHE A 288 0.56 31.83 -7.96
N LEU A 289 1.30 30.74 -8.21
CA LEU A 289 0.87 29.71 -9.17
C LEU A 289 -0.50 29.12 -8.82
N HIS A 290 -0.76 28.88 -7.53
CA HIS A 290 -2.05 28.40 -7.04
C HIS A 290 -3.19 29.40 -7.28
N SER A 291 -2.95 30.69 -7.06
CA SER A 291 -3.94 31.74 -7.34
C SER A 291 -4.23 31.88 -8.83
N LEU A 292 -3.19 31.78 -9.68
CA LEU A 292 -3.34 31.79 -11.12
C LEU A 292 -4.12 30.57 -11.62
N LEU A 293 -3.85 29.38 -11.05
CA LEU A 293 -4.60 28.16 -11.35
C LEU A 293 -6.11 28.36 -11.14
N ASN A 294 -6.49 28.94 -10.00
CA ASN A 294 -7.89 29.23 -9.69
C ASN A 294 -8.53 30.24 -10.66
N LYS A 295 -7.80 31.30 -11.03
CA LYS A 295 -8.26 32.29 -12.02
C LYS A 295 -8.50 31.64 -13.40
N VAL A 296 -7.57 30.82 -13.87
CA VAL A 296 -7.64 30.15 -15.18
C VAL A 296 -8.74 29.10 -15.22
N THR A 297 -8.98 28.36 -14.12
CA THR A 297 -10.13 27.45 -14.06
C THR A 297 -11.49 28.17 -14.12
N ALA A 298 -11.54 29.45 -13.76
CA ALA A 298 -12.75 30.25 -13.78
C ALA A 298 -12.97 31.00 -15.12
N LEU A 299 -11.89 31.31 -15.86
CA LEU A 299 -11.91 32.13 -17.08
C LEU A 299 -11.42 31.32 -18.28
N LYS A 300 -12.28 31.09 -19.29
CA LYS A 300 -11.85 30.56 -20.59
C LYS A 300 -11.17 31.67 -21.39
N GLY A 301 -9.85 31.81 -21.23
CA GLY A 301 -9.02 32.74 -21.99
C GLY A 301 -8.43 32.09 -23.25
N ASP A 302 -8.21 32.90 -24.28
CA ASP A 302 -7.48 32.50 -25.49
C ASP A 302 -5.98 32.74 -25.28
N SER A 303 -5.17 31.70 -25.46
CA SER A 303 -3.71 31.80 -25.35
C SER A 303 -3.14 32.02 -26.74
N GLY A 304 -2.34 33.06 -26.94
CA GLY A 304 -1.71 33.41 -28.23
C GLY A 304 -0.71 32.37 -28.78
N GLY A 305 -1.17 31.15 -29.04
CA GLY A 305 -0.45 30.04 -29.69
C GLY A 305 0.53 29.25 -28.82
N GLN A 306 0.74 29.59 -27.55
CA GLN A 306 1.66 28.88 -26.65
C GLN A 306 0.92 27.87 -25.77
N GLY A 307 1.47 26.67 -25.61
CA GLY A 307 0.78 25.61 -24.87
C GLY A 307 1.44 24.23 -24.94
N LEU A 308 0.73 23.25 -24.37
CA LEU A 308 1.14 21.85 -24.30
C LEU A 308 0.23 20.99 -25.18
N TRP A 309 0.81 20.15 -26.03
CA TRP A 309 0.07 19.15 -26.81
C TRP A 309 0.12 17.81 -26.10
N VAL A 310 -1.05 17.26 -25.76
CA VAL A 310 -1.18 15.98 -25.08
C VAL A 310 -2.16 15.05 -25.77
N THR A 311 -1.91 13.75 -25.67
CA THR A 311 -2.90 12.70 -25.89
C THR A 311 -3.29 12.15 -24.53
N VAL A 312 -4.58 11.93 -24.29
CA VAL A 312 -5.10 11.41 -23.02
C VAL A 312 -5.97 10.19 -23.27
N LYS A 313 -5.98 9.22 -22.35
CA LYS A 313 -6.84 8.03 -22.45
C LYS A 313 -7.20 7.50 -21.06
N MET A 314 -8.45 7.10 -20.85
CA MET A 314 -8.88 6.43 -19.63
C MET A 314 -8.66 4.92 -19.77
N LEU A 315 -7.97 4.31 -18.82
CA LEU A 315 -7.65 2.87 -18.76
C LEU A 315 -8.30 2.24 -17.52
N VAL A 316 -8.87 1.05 -17.69
CA VAL A 316 -9.45 0.27 -16.58
C VAL A 316 -8.41 -0.73 -16.07
N GLY A 317 -8.20 -0.76 -14.76
CA GLY A 317 -7.35 -1.71 -14.06
C GLY A 317 -6.24 -1.08 -13.23
N ASP A 318 -5.62 -1.90 -12.40
CA ASP A 318 -4.43 -1.55 -11.62
C ASP A 318 -3.16 -1.47 -12.51
N SER A 319 -2.03 -1.04 -11.92
CA SER A 319 -0.77 -0.88 -12.67
C SER A 319 -0.26 -2.17 -13.34
N VAL A 320 -0.62 -3.35 -12.84
CA VAL A 320 -0.20 -4.64 -13.38
C VAL A 320 -1.12 -5.05 -14.52
N GLN A 321 -2.43 -4.86 -14.33
CA GLN A 321 -3.46 -5.12 -15.33
C GLN A 321 -3.29 -4.24 -16.57
N ILE A 322 -3.12 -2.92 -16.40
CA ILE A 322 -2.99 -2.00 -17.54
C ILE A 322 -1.74 -2.28 -18.39
N ARG A 323 -0.64 -2.75 -17.76
CA ARG A 323 0.59 -3.14 -18.46
C ARG A 323 0.40 -4.42 -19.28
N LYS A 324 -0.53 -5.28 -18.86
CA LYS A 324 -0.87 -6.52 -19.56
C LYS A 324 -1.87 -6.29 -20.68
N ASP A 325 -2.89 -5.47 -20.42
CA ASP A 325 -4.02 -5.26 -21.32
C ASP A 325 -3.73 -4.17 -22.38
N TYR A 326 -2.85 -3.20 -22.05
CA TYR A 326 -2.44 -2.10 -22.95
C TYR A 326 -0.91 -1.97 -23.07
N PRO A 327 -0.18 -3.04 -23.47
CA PRO A 327 1.28 -3.04 -23.53
C PRO A 327 1.85 -2.07 -24.57
N HIS A 328 1.06 -1.65 -25.56
CA HIS A 328 1.45 -0.65 -26.56
C HIS A 328 1.43 0.79 -26.02
N LEU A 329 0.65 1.05 -24.97
CA LEU A 329 0.56 2.36 -24.32
C LEU A 329 1.47 2.43 -23.09
N VAL A 330 1.38 1.41 -22.24
CA VAL A 330 2.04 1.37 -20.94
C VAL A 330 3.09 0.27 -20.93
N ASP A 331 4.35 0.69 -21.02
CA ASP A 331 5.51 -0.19 -20.92
C ASP A 331 6.16 -0.10 -19.52
N ARG A 332 7.33 -0.71 -19.34
CA ARG A 332 8.08 -0.66 -18.07
C ARG A 332 8.73 0.69 -17.80
N THR A 333 8.89 1.52 -18.82
CA THR A 333 9.53 2.84 -18.75
C THR A 333 8.51 3.97 -18.55
N THR A 334 7.22 3.66 -18.66
CA THR A 334 6.13 4.59 -18.43
C THR A 334 6.07 4.98 -16.96
N VAL A 335 6.04 6.29 -16.69
CA VAL A 335 6.04 6.81 -15.32
C VAL A 335 4.68 6.59 -14.68
N ILE A 336 4.67 6.17 -13.40
CA ILE A 336 3.45 5.99 -12.62
C ILE A 336 3.37 7.10 -11.58
N ALA A 337 2.31 7.90 -11.63
CA ALA A 337 2.00 8.92 -10.63
C ALA A 337 0.76 8.46 -9.84
N ARG A 338 0.93 8.12 -8.56
CA ARG A 338 -0.18 7.60 -7.75
C ARG A 338 -1.10 8.73 -7.29
N LYS A 339 -2.34 8.40 -6.95
CA LYS A 339 -3.26 9.30 -6.24
C LYS A 339 -2.68 9.71 -4.88
N LEU A 340 -2.85 10.97 -4.48
CA LEU A 340 -2.61 11.44 -3.11
C LEU A 340 -3.72 10.87 -2.21
N GLY A 341 -3.34 10.07 -1.22
CA GLY A 341 -4.28 9.26 -0.46
C GLY A 341 -4.51 7.87 -1.07
N PHE A 342 -5.41 7.11 -0.47
CA PHE A 342 -5.69 5.74 -0.88
C PHE A 342 -6.77 5.65 -1.98
N PRO A 343 -6.73 4.58 -2.81
CA PRO A 343 -7.91 4.15 -3.54
C PRO A 343 -9.04 3.74 -2.59
N GLU A 344 -10.26 3.61 -3.09
CA GLU A 344 -11.43 3.24 -2.27
C GLU A 344 -11.32 1.85 -1.65
N ILE A 345 -10.59 0.95 -2.32
CA ILE A 345 -10.30 -0.40 -1.86
C ILE A 345 -8.80 -0.55 -1.77
N ILE A 346 -8.33 -1.00 -0.60
CA ILE A 346 -6.97 -1.46 -0.39
C ILE A 346 -7.04 -2.98 -0.28
N MET A 347 -6.45 -3.68 -1.26
CA MET A 347 -6.45 -5.14 -1.26
C MET A 347 -5.46 -5.67 -0.20
N PRO A 348 -5.73 -6.83 0.42
CA PRO A 348 -4.78 -7.44 1.34
C PRO A 348 -3.43 -7.67 0.65
N GLY A 349 -2.33 -7.39 1.34
CA GLY A 349 -0.97 -7.47 0.80
C GLY A 349 -0.45 -6.22 0.07
N ASP A 350 -1.28 -5.19 -0.18
CA ASP A 350 -0.79 -3.93 -0.76
C ASP A 350 0.03 -3.13 0.27
N VAL A 351 1.33 -2.99 0.00
CA VAL A 351 2.26 -2.26 0.86
C VAL A 351 2.52 -0.88 0.26
N ARG A 352 2.11 0.16 0.98
CA ARG A 352 2.34 1.55 0.61
C ARG A 352 2.86 2.34 1.80
N ASN A 353 3.85 3.20 1.57
CA ASN A 353 4.40 4.12 2.58
C ASN A 353 4.84 5.42 1.92
N ASP A 354 3.89 6.19 1.39
CA ASP A 354 4.17 7.50 0.82
C ASP A 354 3.82 8.59 1.83
N ILE A 355 4.73 9.54 2.05
CA ILE A 355 4.51 10.67 2.96
C ILE A 355 4.63 11.94 2.15
N TYR A 356 3.52 12.67 2.03
CA TYR A 356 3.50 13.93 1.30
C TYR A 356 3.60 15.09 2.27
N ILE A 357 4.52 16.00 1.99
CA ILE A 357 4.73 17.24 2.72
C ILE A 357 4.43 18.37 1.76
N THR A 358 3.52 19.25 2.15
CA THR A 358 3.20 20.45 1.38
C THR A 358 3.74 21.67 2.12
N LEU A 359 4.62 22.43 1.48
CA LEU A 359 4.99 23.76 1.96
C LEU A 359 3.83 24.71 1.67
N VAL A 360 3.12 25.16 2.70
CA VAL A 360 1.90 25.95 2.54
C VAL A 360 2.25 27.42 2.38
N ASN A 361 2.71 28.04 3.47
CA ASN A 361 3.03 29.45 3.53
C ASN A 361 4.07 29.77 4.61
N GLY A 362 4.61 30.99 4.56
CA GLY A 362 5.41 31.56 5.63
C GLY A 362 5.14 33.04 5.78
N ASP A 363 5.46 33.58 6.95
CA ASP A 363 5.45 35.01 7.25
C ASP A 363 6.74 35.35 8.01
N PHE A 364 7.58 36.20 7.45
CA PHE A 364 8.90 36.52 7.99
C PHE A 364 9.06 38.03 8.12
N GLU A 365 9.07 38.53 9.36
CA GLU A 365 9.09 39.98 9.60
C GLU A 365 10.53 40.50 9.69
N ARG A 366 10.99 41.21 8.64
CA ARG A 366 12.13 42.13 8.67
C ARG A 366 11.84 43.39 7.83
N THR A 367 12.52 44.49 8.19
CA THR A 367 12.41 45.83 7.57
C THR A 367 12.84 45.91 6.11
N THR A 368 13.47 44.86 5.56
CA THR A 368 13.87 44.75 4.16
C THR A 368 13.18 43.55 3.51
N GLN A 369 12.59 43.75 2.33
CA GLN A 369 11.95 42.67 1.57
C GLN A 369 12.97 41.58 1.22
N ARG A 370 12.71 40.34 1.63
CA ARG A 370 13.60 39.19 1.40
C ARG A 370 13.00 38.24 0.38
N ASN A 371 13.82 37.76 -0.54
CA ASN A 371 13.50 36.58 -1.35
C ASN A 371 13.80 35.35 -0.51
N VAL A 372 12.78 34.71 0.04
CA VAL A 372 12.92 33.59 0.99
C VAL A 372 12.93 32.26 0.24
N GLU A 373 14.02 31.52 0.36
CA GLU A 373 14.14 30.12 -0.07
C GLU A 373 14.00 29.22 1.17
N VAL A 374 13.13 28.22 1.08
CA VAL A 374 13.04 27.14 2.07
C VAL A 374 13.86 25.97 1.57
N ILE A 375 14.81 25.54 2.38
CA ILE A 375 15.61 24.35 2.13
C ILE A 375 15.09 23.25 3.06
N MET A 376 14.56 22.17 2.50
CA MET A 376 14.11 21.00 3.28
C MET A 376 15.09 19.84 3.12
N CYS A 377 15.46 19.23 4.24
CA CYS A 377 16.21 17.98 4.28
C CYS A 377 15.51 16.97 5.20
N VAL A 378 15.68 15.69 4.91
CA VAL A 378 15.37 14.61 5.85
C VAL A 378 16.64 14.31 6.63
N CYS A 379 16.57 14.35 7.95
CA CYS A 379 17.70 14.13 8.84
C CYS A 379 17.43 12.93 9.75
N ASP A 380 18.50 12.23 10.15
CA ASP A 380 18.46 11.23 11.22
C ASP A 380 18.52 11.88 12.62
N GLU A 381 18.45 11.06 13.67
CA GLU A 381 18.53 11.47 15.09
C GLU A 381 19.77 12.32 15.42
N ASP A 382 20.89 12.10 14.72
CA ASP A 382 22.15 12.83 14.90
C ASP A 382 22.21 14.13 14.08
N GLY A 383 21.20 14.41 13.25
CA GLY A 383 21.10 15.61 12.40
C GLY A 383 21.79 15.49 11.05
N LYS A 384 22.27 14.29 10.68
CA LYS A 384 22.89 14.02 9.38
C LYS A 384 21.81 13.87 8.31
N VAL A 385 22.05 14.48 7.15
CA VAL A 385 21.12 14.45 6.02
C VAL A 385 21.13 13.09 5.36
N LEU A 386 19.94 12.49 5.20
CA LEU A 386 19.74 11.25 4.46
C LEU A 386 19.84 11.50 2.96
N PRO A 387 20.69 10.75 2.23
CA PRO A 387 20.83 10.93 0.80
C PRO A 387 19.59 10.42 0.07
N ASN A 388 19.16 11.14 -0.97
CA ASN A 388 18.09 10.69 -1.88
C ASN A 388 16.76 10.31 -1.18
N ALA A 389 16.38 11.07 -0.15
CA ALA A 389 15.17 10.80 0.64
C ALA A 389 13.93 11.57 0.15
N ILE A 390 14.08 12.52 -0.78
CA ILE A 390 13.01 13.43 -1.22
C ILE A 390 12.75 13.25 -2.71
N CYS A 391 11.49 13.06 -3.09
CA CYS A 391 11.03 13.04 -4.48
C CYS A 391 10.16 14.26 -4.77
N LEU A 392 10.58 15.07 -5.73
CA LEU A 392 9.85 16.26 -6.21
C LEU A 392 8.58 15.91 -7.00
N GLY A 393 8.59 14.76 -7.66
CA GLY A 393 7.51 14.25 -8.48
C GLY A 393 7.84 12.87 -9.02
N ALA A 394 6.83 12.20 -9.59
CA ALA A 394 7.01 10.96 -10.32
C ALA A 394 7.86 11.22 -11.57
N GLY A 395 8.77 10.29 -11.88
CA GLY A 395 9.63 10.35 -13.07
C GLY A 395 10.96 11.11 -12.87
N ASP A 396 11.17 11.78 -11.74
CA ASP A 396 12.46 12.40 -11.39
C ASP A 396 13.24 11.53 -10.39
N LYS A 397 14.55 11.74 -10.33
CA LYS A 397 15.42 11.04 -9.38
C LYS A 397 15.26 11.63 -7.98
N PRO A 398 15.29 10.80 -6.93
CA PRO A 398 15.25 11.30 -5.56
C PRO A 398 16.47 12.17 -5.27
N VAL A 399 16.28 13.19 -4.43
CA VAL A 399 17.29 14.17 -4.02
C VAL A 399 17.43 14.22 -2.50
N SER A 400 18.59 14.65 -2.00
CA SER A 400 18.86 14.77 -0.55
C SER A 400 18.34 16.07 0.05
N GLU A 401 18.25 17.12 -0.78
CA GLU A 401 17.86 18.46 -0.38
C GLU A 401 16.85 19.01 -1.38
N TYR A 402 15.76 19.54 -0.86
CA TYR A 402 14.74 20.25 -1.63
C TYR A 402 14.87 21.75 -1.42
N ARG A 403 14.66 22.54 -2.48
CA ARG A 403 14.66 24.02 -2.45
C ARG A 403 13.37 24.56 -3.03
N SER A 404 12.67 25.43 -2.32
CA SER A 404 11.39 26.00 -2.75
C SER A 404 11.51 26.96 -3.93
N VAL A 405 10.38 27.27 -4.56
CA VAL A 405 10.24 28.40 -5.46
C VAL A 405 10.45 29.72 -4.69
N LEU A 406 11.07 30.67 -5.38
CA LEU A 406 11.32 32.02 -4.91
C LEU A 406 10.28 32.99 -5.45
N TYR A 407 9.64 33.71 -4.54
CA TYR A 407 8.80 34.85 -4.84
C TYR A 407 9.56 36.13 -4.52
N TYR A 408 9.63 37.04 -5.50
CA TYR A 408 10.45 38.24 -5.39
C TYR A 408 9.83 39.22 -4.40
N GLN A 409 10.57 39.57 -3.34
CA GLN A 409 10.19 40.60 -2.35
C GLN A 409 8.82 40.41 -1.66
N ILE A 410 8.26 39.18 -1.69
CA ILE A 410 7.00 38.85 -1.03
C ILE A 410 7.25 38.49 0.43
N LYS A 411 6.63 39.24 1.36
CA LYS A 411 6.73 38.99 2.81
C LYS A 411 6.04 37.69 3.25
N GLN A 412 4.91 37.39 2.62
CA GLN A 412 4.07 36.23 2.92
C GLN A 412 4.02 35.26 1.73
N PRO A 413 5.13 34.54 1.44
CA PRO A 413 5.16 33.58 0.33
C PRO A 413 4.15 32.45 0.58
N ARG A 414 3.40 32.10 -0.47
CA ARG A 414 2.51 30.93 -0.51
C ARG A 414 3.06 29.97 -1.55
N TRP A 415 3.77 28.95 -1.09
CA TRP A 415 4.42 27.99 -1.99
C TRP A 415 3.41 27.02 -2.59
N MET A 416 2.60 26.38 -1.73
CA MET A 416 1.70 25.27 -2.10
C MET A 416 2.43 24.20 -2.93
N GLU A 417 3.68 23.89 -2.55
CA GLU A 417 4.52 22.89 -3.21
C GLU A 417 4.46 21.58 -2.41
N THR A 418 3.91 20.53 -3.04
CA THR A 418 3.83 19.18 -2.45
C THR A 418 5.00 18.33 -2.93
N ILE A 419 5.71 17.73 -1.98
CA ILE A 419 6.86 16.86 -2.19
C ILE A 419 6.67 15.56 -1.42
N LYS A 420 7.24 14.47 -1.94
CA LYS A 420 7.17 13.14 -1.30
C LYS A 420 8.46 12.85 -0.54
N VAL A 421 8.33 12.39 0.69
CA VAL A 421 9.42 11.80 1.48
C VAL A 421 9.40 10.30 1.25
N ALA A 422 10.47 9.77 0.66
CA ALA A 422 10.63 8.38 0.28
C ALA A 422 11.72 7.74 1.14
N VAL A 423 11.32 7.26 2.32
CA VAL A 423 12.22 6.61 3.30
C VAL A 423 11.67 5.22 3.65
N PRO A 424 12.53 4.21 3.85
CA PRO A 424 12.10 2.90 4.36
C PRO A 424 11.31 3.01 5.67
N ILE A 425 10.33 2.13 5.85
CA ILE A 425 9.41 2.15 7.01
C ILE A 425 10.19 1.97 8.32
N GLU A 426 11.29 1.21 8.29
CA GLU A 426 12.10 0.88 9.44
C GLU A 426 12.87 2.09 10.01
N GLU A 427 13.24 3.03 9.14
CA GLU A 427 13.99 4.23 9.51
C GLU A 427 13.09 5.38 10.01
N MET A 428 11.78 5.29 9.77
CA MET A 428 10.80 6.34 10.08
C MET A 428 10.81 6.83 11.53
N GLN A 429 11.18 5.95 12.49
CA GLN A 429 11.23 6.30 13.92
C GLN A 429 12.37 7.25 14.25
N ARG A 430 13.43 7.24 13.44
CA ARG A 430 14.71 7.92 13.71
C ARG A 430 14.92 9.16 12.86
N ILE A 431 13.87 9.63 12.18
CA ILE A 431 13.99 10.73 11.24
C ILE A 431 13.10 11.92 11.59
N HIS A 432 13.56 13.09 11.18
CA HIS A 432 12.79 14.33 11.21
C HIS A 432 13.08 15.16 9.97
N LEU A 433 12.16 16.08 9.68
CA LEU A 433 12.34 17.06 8.63
C LEU A 433 12.94 18.31 9.23
N ARG A 434 13.98 18.84 8.57
CA ARG A 434 14.58 20.13 8.90
C ARG A 434 14.36 21.10 7.76
N PHE A 435 13.85 22.29 8.11
CA PHE A 435 13.61 23.39 7.20
C PHE A 435 14.55 24.54 7.55
N MET A 436 15.34 25.00 6.60
CA MET A 436 16.23 26.15 6.76
C MET A 436 15.75 27.29 5.87
N PHE A 437 15.68 28.49 6.43
CA PHE A 437 15.22 29.68 5.70
C PHE A 437 16.42 30.54 5.30
N ARG A 438 16.61 30.74 4.00
CA ARG A 438 17.73 31.51 3.44
C ARG A 438 17.22 32.67 2.59
N HIS A 439 17.91 33.81 2.68
CA HIS A 439 17.68 34.90 1.74
C HIS A 439 18.50 34.68 0.47
N ARG A 440 17.86 34.79 -0.70
CA ARG A 440 18.54 34.76 -2.00
C ARG A 440 18.69 36.16 -2.60
N SER A 441 19.92 36.53 -2.93
CA SER A 441 20.23 37.81 -3.57
C SER A 441 20.29 37.65 -5.08
N SER A 442 19.90 38.68 -5.85
CA SER A 442 20.11 38.69 -7.31
C SER A 442 21.58 38.58 -7.68
N MET A 443 22.47 39.12 -6.84
CA MET A 443 23.90 39.24 -7.14
C MET A 443 24.70 38.13 -6.47
N GLU A 444 25.51 37.41 -7.25
CA GLU A 444 26.18 36.17 -6.81
C GLU A 444 27.12 36.39 -5.61
N SER A 445 27.85 37.52 -5.61
CA SER A 445 28.81 37.84 -4.54
C SER A 445 28.13 38.06 -3.19
N LYS A 446 26.93 38.66 -3.19
CA LYS A 446 26.12 38.83 -1.97
C LYS A 446 25.50 37.51 -1.55
N ASP A 447 24.94 36.76 -2.51
CA ASP A 447 24.25 35.50 -2.28
C ASP A 447 25.15 34.42 -1.65
N ARG A 448 26.41 34.32 -2.09
CA ARG A 448 27.38 33.37 -1.51
C ARG A 448 27.66 33.62 -0.02
N GLY A 449 27.56 34.86 0.44
CA GLY A 449 27.74 35.24 1.84
C GLY A 449 26.50 35.06 2.72
N GLU A 450 25.31 34.91 2.11
CA GLU A 450 24.05 34.75 2.84
C GLU A 450 23.97 33.38 3.52
N ARG A 451 23.78 33.40 4.84
CA ARG A 451 23.53 32.22 5.66
C ARG A 451 22.04 32.06 5.94
N SER A 452 21.62 30.86 6.34
CA SER A 452 20.28 30.63 6.84
C SER A 452 20.03 31.51 8.07
N PHE A 453 18.90 32.21 8.09
CA PHE A 453 18.58 33.18 9.14
C PHE A 453 17.61 32.62 10.20
N ALA A 454 16.94 31.52 9.89
CA ALA A 454 16.03 30.81 10.77
C ALA A 454 15.91 29.34 10.35
N MET A 455 15.36 28.50 11.22
CA MET A 455 15.02 27.10 10.95
C MET A 455 13.67 26.73 11.54
N ALA A 456 13.06 25.68 11.02
CA ALA A 456 11.93 24.96 11.61
C ALA A 456 12.19 23.45 11.48
N TYR A 457 11.56 22.62 12.31
CA TYR A 457 11.71 21.17 12.21
C TYR A 457 10.44 20.46 12.67
N VAL A 458 10.24 19.22 12.23
CA VAL A 458 9.14 18.35 12.70
C VAL A 458 9.55 16.88 12.65
N LYS A 459 9.21 16.11 13.68
CA LYS A 459 9.38 14.65 13.67
C LYS A 459 8.21 14.01 12.93
N LEU A 460 8.50 13.03 12.06
CA LEU A 460 7.45 12.30 11.32
C LEU A 460 6.77 11.23 12.17
N MET A 461 7.43 10.79 13.24
CA MET A 461 6.85 9.93 14.27
C MET A 461 6.85 10.65 15.62
N LYS A 462 5.78 10.45 16.37
CA LYS A 462 5.63 10.96 17.73
C LYS A 462 6.29 10.00 18.72
N ASP A 463 6.48 10.48 19.94
CA ASP A 463 7.10 9.70 21.02
C ASP A 463 6.25 8.48 21.45
N ASP A 464 4.94 8.46 21.14
CA ASP A 464 4.04 7.32 21.34
C ASP A 464 4.18 6.22 20.26
N GLY A 465 4.99 6.47 19.22
CA GLY A 465 5.22 5.57 18.09
C GLY A 465 4.18 5.67 16.97
N THR A 466 3.21 6.57 17.05
CA THR A 466 2.30 6.90 15.94
C THR A 466 2.94 7.87 14.96
N THR A 467 2.44 7.91 13.73
CA THR A 467 2.85 8.93 12.77
C THR A 467 2.26 10.29 13.08
N LEU A 468 2.90 11.34 12.58
CA LEU A 468 2.36 12.70 12.60
C LEU A 468 0.96 12.72 11.96
N HIS A 469 0.02 13.43 12.58
CA HIS A 469 -1.35 13.51 12.06
C HIS A 469 -1.40 14.23 10.72
N ASP A 470 -2.32 13.80 9.87
CA ASP A 470 -2.60 14.50 8.62
C ASP A 470 -3.20 15.88 8.87
N GLY A 471 -2.87 16.83 8.00
CA GLY A 471 -3.38 18.20 8.05
C GLY A 471 -2.29 19.25 8.25
N TYR A 472 -2.72 20.45 8.64
CA TYR A 472 -1.86 21.63 8.78
C TYR A 472 -1.09 21.63 10.10
N HIS A 473 0.18 22.00 10.04
CA HIS A 473 1.07 22.13 11.20
C HIS A 473 1.76 23.49 11.20
N ASP A 474 1.50 24.27 12.24
CA ASP A 474 2.17 25.54 12.50
C ASP A 474 3.48 25.28 13.26
N LEU A 475 4.59 25.35 12.54
CA LEU A 475 5.91 25.06 13.08
C LEU A 475 6.49 26.28 13.81
N LEU A 476 7.30 26.00 14.83
CA LEU A 476 8.08 27.03 15.52
C LEU A 476 9.30 27.42 14.69
N VAL A 477 9.42 28.72 14.43
CA VAL A 477 10.58 29.28 13.72
C VAL A 477 11.66 29.63 14.76
N LEU A 478 12.75 28.87 14.75
CA LEU A 478 13.89 29.07 15.65
C LEU A 478 14.97 29.93 14.97
N LYS A 479 15.59 30.82 15.74
CA LYS A 479 16.69 31.70 15.30
C LYS A 479 17.91 31.49 16.19
N GLY A 480 19.09 31.54 15.59
CA GLY A 480 20.37 31.45 16.31
C GLY A 480 21.54 31.31 15.36
N ASP A 481 22.67 30.82 15.89
CA ASP A 481 23.85 30.56 15.08
C ASP A 481 23.63 29.35 14.16
N ASN A 482 24.12 29.42 12.92
CA ASN A 482 23.89 28.36 11.92
C ASN A 482 24.41 26.98 12.38
N LYS A 483 25.52 26.92 13.12
CA LYS A 483 26.03 25.66 13.69
C LYS A 483 25.07 25.02 14.69
N LYS A 484 24.39 25.84 15.50
CA LYS A 484 23.39 25.37 16.48
C LYS A 484 22.07 24.99 15.81
N MET A 485 21.73 25.67 14.72
CA MET A 485 20.56 25.34 13.90
C MET A 485 20.72 24.01 13.14
N GLU A 486 21.95 23.56 12.92
CA GLU A 486 22.26 22.27 12.31
C GLU A 486 22.43 21.14 13.33
N ASP A 487 22.60 21.46 14.62
CA ASP A 487 22.80 20.49 15.70
C ASP A 487 21.47 19.92 16.22
N ALA A 488 21.22 18.65 15.91
CA ALA A 488 20.01 17.94 16.31
C ALA A 488 19.81 17.85 17.82
N GLY A 489 20.89 17.68 18.60
CA GLY A 489 20.79 17.62 20.05
C GLY A 489 20.20 18.90 20.64
N THR A 490 20.51 20.05 20.03
CA THR A 490 20.01 21.35 20.45
C THR A 490 18.52 21.52 20.11
N TYR A 491 18.12 21.41 18.84
CA TYR A 491 16.74 21.74 18.44
C TYR A 491 15.72 20.62 18.71
N LEU A 492 16.11 19.34 18.72
CA LEU A 492 15.17 18.24 19.01
C LEU A 492 14.67 18.25 20.46
N SER A 493 15.39 18.92 21.36
CA SER A 493 14.98 19.12 22.76
C SER A 493 13.84 20.14 22.91
N LEU A 494 13.66 21.02 21.91
CA LEU A 494 12.65 22.09 21.89
C LEU A 494 11.35 21.57 21.26
N PRO A 495 10.18 22.14 21.61
CA PRO A 495 8.93 21.80 20.90
C PRO A 495 9.04 22.13 19.40
N SER A 496 8.38 21.33 18.56
CA SER A 496 8.39 21.49 17.10
C SER A 496 7.25 22.38 16.58
N THR A 497 6.09 22.33 17.24
CA THR A 497 4.87 23.07 16.84
C THR A 497 4.39 24.01 17.93
N ARG A 498 3.64 25.06 17.53
CA ARG A 498 3.02 26.00 18.49
C ARG A 498 2.09 25.30 19.49
N HIS A 499 1.28 24.35 19.02
CA HIS A 499 0.40 23.56 19.88
C HIS A 499 1.13 22.79 20.99
N GLN A 500 2.31 22.22 20.70
CA GLN A 500 3.12 21.53 21.71
C GLN A 500 3.67 22.49 22.77
N MET A 501 4.00 23.72 22.38
CA MET A 501 4.47 24.76 23.30
C MET A 501 3.35 25.19 24.26
N ASP A 502 2.14 25.40 23.74
CA ASP A 502 0.98 25.78 24.57
C ASP A 502 0.64 24.71 25.62
N MET A 503 0.65 23.43 25.22
CA MET A 503 0.41 22.30 26.15
C MET A 503 1.47 22.22 27.25
N LYS A 504 2.76 22.34 26.93
CA LYS A 504 3.86 22.28 27.92
C LYS A 504 3.94 23.54 28.81
N SER A 505 3.47 24.69 28.31
CA SER A 505 3.39 25.94 29.08
C SER A 505 2.35 25.92 30.20
N SER A 506 1.41 24.98 30.17
CA SER A 506 0.38 24.81 31.21
C SER A 506 0.92 24.14 32.50
N THR A 507 2.08 23.49 32.44
CA THR A 507 2.65 22.71 33.56
C THR A 507 3.94 23.31 34.15
N PHE A 508 4.58 24.27 33.47
CA PHE A 508 5.77 24.94 33.99
C PHE A 508 5.73 26.45 33.73
N SER A 509 6.03 27.20 34.79
CA SER A 509 6.13 28.66 34.81
C SER A 509 7.05 29.21 33.70
N ARG A 510 6.69 30.41 33.23
CA ARG A 510 7.39 31.22 32.22
C ARG A 510 8.91 31.28 32.49
N SER A 511 9.66 30.37 31.88
CA SER A 511 11.10 30.56 31.66
C SER A 511 11.31 30.96 30.20
N ASN A 512 12.04 32.05 30.00
CA ASN A 512 12.35 32.58 28.68
C ASN A 512 12.99 31.50 27.81
N SER A 513 12.49 31.46 26.58
CA SER A 513 12.73 30.54 25.46
C SER A 513 14.15 30.58 24.88
N SER A 514 15.15 30.36 25.74
CA SER A 514 16.56 30.26 25.33
C SER A 514 17.24 29.08 26.03
N SER A 515 16.77 27.86 25.78
CA SER A 515 17.53 26.65 26.06
C SER A 515 18.37 26.28 24.84
N GLY A 516 19.67 26.04 25.02
CA GLY A 516 20.59 25.59 23.95
C GLY A 516 21.11 26.68 23.00
N GLY A 517 20.74 27.95 23.18
CA GLY A 517 21.23 29.07 22.34
C GLY A 517 20.48 29.25 21.01
N LEU A 518 19.32 28.61 20.86
CA LEU A 518 18.29 28.98 19.87
C LEU A 518 17.18 29.76 20.59
N SER A 519 16.62 30.76 19.92
CA SER A 519 15.46 31.52 20.39
C SER A 519 14.25 31.31 19.48
N VAL A 520 13.07 31.23 20.08
CA VAL A 520 11.81 31.09 19.34
C VAL A 520 11.35 32.46 18.83
N SER A 521 11.15 32.59 17.53
CA SER A 521 10.61 33.80 16.92
C SER A 521 9.09 33.85 17.09
N SER A 522 8.59 34.79 17.89
CA SER A 522 7.14 35.01 18.07
C SER A 522 6.47 35.68 16.87
N ARG A 523 7.26 36.31 16.00
CA ARG A 523 6.78 37.14 14.88
C ARG A 523 6.81 36.44 13.53
N ASP A 524 7.58 35.35 13.43
CA ASP A 524 7.66 34.58 12.19
C ASP A 524 6.72 33.39 12.28
N ALA A 525 6.08 33.05 11.17
CA ALA A 525 5.19 31.92 11.03
C ALA A 525 5.62 31.06 9.84
N PHE A 526 5.47 29.75 9.98
CA PHE A 526 5.71 28.81 8.90
C PHE A 526 4.77 27.62 9.07
N SER A 527 4.01 27.33 8.02
CA SER A 527 2.97 26.30 8.04
C SER A 527 3.26 25.27 6.97
N ILE A 528 3.19 24.01 7.35
CA ILE A 528 3.24 22.87 6.43
C ILE A 528 1.92 22.11 6.50
N SER A 529 1.67 21.26 5.51
CA SER A 529 0.60 20.27 5.57
C SER A 529 1.17 18.88 5.30
N THR A 530 0.76 17.88 6.08
CA THR A 530 1.22 16.50 5.91
C THR A 530 0.07 15.57 5.52
N LEU A 531 0.38 14.59 4.68
CA LEU A 531 -0.54 13.51 4.30
C LEU A 531 0.23 12.19 4.27
N VAL A 532 -0.03 11.31 5.23
CA VAL A 532 0.66 10.04 5.42
C VAL A 532 -0.16 8.89 4.82
N CYS A 533 0.28 8.41 3.66
CA CYS A 533 -0.30 7.28 2.95
C CYS A 533 0.48 5.99 3.28
N SER A 534 0.35 5.51 4.51
CA SER A 534 1.02 4.28 4.98
C SER A 534 0.04 3.16 5.31
N THR A 535 0.18 1.97 4.74
CA THR A 535 -0.55 0.75 5.14
C THR A 535 0.13 0.00 6.29
N LYS A 536 1.23 0.54 6.85
CA LYS A 536 1.98 -0.07 7.95
C LYS A 536 2.14 0.82 9.18
N LEU A 537 2.01 2.13 9.03
CA LEU A 537 2.14 3.08 10.13
C LEU A 537 0.81 3.81 10.36
N THR A 538 0.19 3.55 11.51
CA THR A 538 -1.07 4.19 11.93
C THR A 538 -0.84 5.53 12.62
N GLN A 539 -1.85 6.40 12.57
CA GLN A 539 -1.92 7.64 13.35
C GLN A 539 -2.69 7.48 14.66
N ASN A 540 -3.32 6.32 14.89
CA ASN A 540 -4.14 6.05 16.06
C ASN A 540 -3.38 5.24 17.12
N VAL A 541 -3.30 5.78 18.33
CA VAL A 541 -2.57 5.16 19.45
C VAL A 541 -3.19 3.84 19.89
N GLY A 542 -4.53 3.74 19.93
CA GLY A 542 -5.23 2.51 20.34
C GLY A 542 -5.02 1.38 19.34
N LEU A 543 -5.10 1.69 18.04
CA LEU A 543 -4.82 0.72 16.99
C LEU A 543 -3.34 0.30 17.01
N LEU A 544 -2.41 1.24 17.17
CA LEU A 544 -0.98 0.93 17.29
C LEU A 544 -0.70 0.00 18.48
N GLY A 545 -1.34 0.27 19.63
CA GLY A 545 -1.24 -0.56 20.82
C GLY A 545 -1.71 -1.99 20.58
N LEU A 546 -2.76 -2.18 19.77
CA LEU A 546 -3.21 -3.50 19.34
C LEU A 546 -2.24 -4.16 18.35
N LEU A 547 -1.74 -3.43 17.35
CA LEU A 547 -0.81 -3.98 16.35
C LEU A 547 0.55 -4.36 16.96
N LYS A 548 1.02 -3.59 17.95
CA LYS A 548 2.26 -3.83 18.71
C LYS A 548 2.01 -4.39 20.11
N TRP A 549 0.93 -5.15 20.30
CA TRP A 549 0.49 -5.63 21.61
C TRP A 549 1.57 -6.41 22.39
N ARG A 550 2.48 -7.11 21.69
CA ARG A 550 3.60 -7.84 22.31
C ARG A 550 4.60 -6.94 23.05
N MET A 551 4.67 -5.64 22.71
CA MET A 551 5.58 -4.69 23.36
C MET A 551 5.09 -4.27 24.75
N LYS A 552 3.76 -4.28 24.98
CA LYS A 552 3.10 -3.86 26.22
C LYS A 552 1.89 -4.77 26.50
N PRO A 553 2.11 -6.06 26.83
CA PRO A 553 1.04 -7.04 27.02
C PRO A 553 0.08 -6.68 28.17
N GLU A 554 0.54 -5.89 29.14
CA GLU A 554 -0.25 -5.38 30.26
C GLU A 554 -1.41 -4.46 29.83
N LEU A 555 -1.26 -3.76 28.69
CA LEU A 555 -2.29 -2.86 28.13
C LEU A 555 -3.22 -3.55 27.13
N LEU A 556 -3.03 -4.86 26.86
CA LEU A 556 -3.75 -5.57 25.80
C LEU A 556 -5.27 -5.55 25.99
N GLN A 557 -5.76 -5.75 27.22
CA GLN A 557 -7.21 -5.72 27.49
C GLN A 557 -7.82 -4.35 27.16
N GLU A 558 -7.17 -3.28 27.62
CA GLU A 558 -7.59 -1.90 27.36
C GLU A 558 -7.54 -1.58 25.86
N ASN A 559 -6.51 -2.03 25.14
CA ASN A 559 -6.38 -1.82 23.69
C ASN A 559 -7.50 -2.54 22.90
N LEU A 560 -7.89 -3.76 23.32
CA LEU A 560 -9.00 -4.49 22.71
C LEU A 560 -10.35 -3.79 22.92
N GLU A 561 -10.58 -3.24 24.12
CA GLU A 561 -11.80 -2.48 24.43
C GLU A 561 -11.84 -1.16 23.65
N LYS A 562 -10.70 -0.47 23.54
CA LYS A 562 -10.55 0.80 22.80
C LYS A 562 -10.67 0.65 21.29
N LEU A 563 -10.47 -0.54 20.71
CA LEU A 563 -10.62 -0.75 19.27
C LEU A 563 -11.99 -0.31 18.75
N LYS A 564 -13.05 -0.47 19.55
CA LYS A 564 -14.43 -0.07 19.21
C LYS A 564 -14.60 1.46 19.10
N LEU A 565 -13.64 2.24 19.63
CA LEU A 565 -13.61 3.70 19.62
C LEU A 565 -12.72 4.27 18.50
N VAL A 566 -11.96 3.43 17.81
CA VAL A 566 -11.10 3.86 16.69
C VAL A 566 -11.96 4.24 15.50
N ASP A 567 -11.53 5.25 14.73
CA ASP A 567 -12.20 5.60 13.48
C ASP A 567 -12.22 4.41 12.52
N GLY A 568 -13.40 4.10 12.01
CA GLY A 568 -13.61 3.01 11.08
C GLY A 568 -12.76 3.12 9.82
N GLU A 569 -12.46 4.34 9.35
CA GLU A 569 -11.57 4.55 8.19
C GLU A 569 -10.14 4.03 8.45
N GLU A 570 -9.63 4.23 9.67
CA GLU A 570 -8.31 3.73 10.05
C GLU A 570 -8.36 2.19 10.23
N VAL A 571 -9.42 1.64 10.82
CA VAL A 571 -9.56 0.18 10.99
C VAL A 571 -9.60 -0.54 9.64
N VAL A 572 -10.35 -0.05 8.66
CA VAL A 572 -10.43 -0.71 7.33
C VAL A 572 -9.14 -0.58 6.53
N LYS A 573 -8.37 0.50 6.72
CA LYS A 573 -7.04 0.69 6.12
C LYS A 573 -6.03 -0.34 6.62
N PHE A 574 -6.12 -0.73 7.89
CA PHE A 574 -5.30 -1.77 8.52
C PHE A 574 -6.06 -3.08 8.72
N LEU A 575 -7.07 -3.38 7.89
CA LEU A 575 -7.99 -4.50 8.12
C LEU A 575 -7.25 -5.84 8.27
N GLN A 576 -6.32 -6.12 7.35
CA GLN A 576 -5.51 -7.34 7.39
C GLN A 576 -4.69 -7.42 8.70
N ASP A 577 -3.85 -6.40 8.97
CA ASP A 577 -2.97 -6.41 10.14
C ASP A 577 -3.76 -6.44 11.46
N THR A 578 -4.95 -5.82 11.50
CA THR A 578 -5.86 -5.84 12.65
C THR A 578 -6.43 -7.24 12.88
N LEU A 579 -6.94 -7.90 11.82
CA LEU A 579 -7.45 -9.27 11.92
C LEU A 579 -6.33 -10.26 12.30
N ASP A 580 -5.15 -10.13 11.69
CA ASP A 580 -3.98 -10.93 12.02
C ASP A 580 -3.60 -10.75 13.50
N ALA A 581 -3.58 -9.51 14.02
CA ALA A 581 -3.32 -9.25 15.43
C ALA A 581 -4.36 -9.94 16.33
N LEU A 582 -5.65 -9.78 16.04
CA LEU A 582 -6.75 -10.38 16.81
C LEU A 582 -6.63 -11.91 16.88
N PHE A 583 -6.42 -12.57 15.75
CA PHE A 583 -6.29 -14.03 15.73
C PHE A 583 -4.98 -14.50 16.36
N ASN A 584 -3.87 -13.78 16.19
CA ASN A 584 -2.62 -14.09 16.88
C ASN A 584 -2.75 -14.01 18.40
N ILE A 585 -3.43 -12.98 18.93
CA ILE A 585 -3.74 -12.86 20.36
C ILE A 585 -4.53 -14.10 20.84
N MET A 586 -5.54 -14.52 20.06
CA MET A 586 -6.34 -15.70 20.38
C MET A 586 -5.51 -17.00 20.37
N MET A 587 -4.53 -17.12 19.46
CA MET A 587 -3.69 -18.32 19.35
C MET A 587 -2.59 -18.39 20.42
N GLU A 588 -1.91 -17.27 20.70
CA GLU A 588 -0.85 -17.21 21.72
C GLU A 588 -1.39 -17.42 23.14
N HIS A 589 -2.63 -16.99 23.39
CA HIS A 589 -3.32 -17.22 24.67
C HIS A 589 -4.25 -18.43 24.65
N SER A 590 -4.03 -19.43 23.79
CA SER A 590 -4.93 -20.58 23.62
C SER A 590 -5.28 -21.33 24.92
N HIS A 591 -4.35 -21.40 25.88
CA HIS A 591 -4.55 -22.03 27.19
C HIS A 591 -5.45 -21.22 28.15
N SER A 592 -5.68 -19.94 27.86
CA SER A 592 -6.53 -19.04 28.64
C SER A 592 -7.78 -18.69 27.85
N ASN A 593 -8.89 -18.45 28.56
CA ASN A 593 -10.11 -17.90 27.95
C ASN A 593 -10.27 -16.40 28.21
N LYS A 594 -9.23 -15.75 28.78
CA LYS A 594 -9.27 -14.35 29.24
C LYS A 594 -9.61 -13.38 28.11
N TYR A 595 -9.01 -13.57 26.93
CA TYR A 595 -9.14 -12.63 25.80
C TYR A 595 -10.15 -13.08 24.74
N ASP A 596 -10.66 -14.31 24.80
CA ASP A 596 -11.52 -14.89 23.76
C ASP A 596 -12.77 -14.05 23.48
N ILE A 597 -13.43 -13.58 24.54
CA ILE A 597 -14.64 -12.73 24.46
C ILE A 597 -14.29 -11.36 23.84
N LEU A 598 -13.18 -10.74 24.27
CA LEU A 598 -12.77 -9.42 23.79
C LEU A 598 -12.38 -9.46 22.31
N VAL A 599 -11.66 -10.50 21.89
CA VAL A 599 -11.28 -10.71 20.48
C VAL A 599 -12.51 -11.00 19.63
N PHE A 600 -13.45 -11.82 20.12
CA PHE A 600 -14.70 -12.08 19.42
C PHE A 600 -15.52 -10.79 19.23
N ASP A 601 -15.68 -10.01 20.29
CA ASP A 601 -16.37 -8.72 20.25
C ASP A 601 -15.73 -7.73 19.27
N ALA A 602 -14.40 -7.67 19.23
CA ALA A 602 -13.64 -6.88 18.27
C ALA A 602 -13.89 -7.36 16.82
N LEU A 603 -13.91 -8.67 16.60
CA LEU A 603 -14.23 -9.26 15.29
C LEU A 603 -15.66 -8.90 14.83
N ILE A 604 -16.65 -8.99 15.72
CA ILE A 604 -18.04 -8.60 15.42
C ILE A 604 -18.14 -7.10 15.11
N TYR A 605 -17.38 -6.26 15.82
CA TYR A 605 -17.30 -4.84 15.53
C TYR A 605 -16.76 -4.57 14.12
N ILE A 606 -15.65 -5.20 13.74
CA ILE A 606 -15.05 -5.05 12.40
C ILE A 606 -16.01 -5.53 11.29
N ILE A 607 -16.66 -6.69 11.47
CA ILE A 607 -17.64 -7.19 10.49
C ILE A 607 -18.84 -6.23 10.40
N GLY A 608 -19.32 -5.73 11.54
CA GLY A 608 -20.40 -4.74 11.60
C GLY A 608 -20.05 -3.43 10.91
N LEU A 609 -18.79 -2.99 11.01
CA LEU A 609 -18.26 -1.82 10.31
C LEU A 609 -18.30 -2.01 8.79
N ILE A 610 -17.86 -3.18 8.29
CA ILE A 610 -17.84 -3.50 6.86
C ILE A 610 -19.25 -3.68 6.27
N ALA A 611 -20.22 -4.07 7.10
CA ALA A 611 -21.63 -4.13 6.71
C ALA A 611 -22.27 -2.74 6.52
N ASP A 612 -21.65 -1.67 7.00
CA ASP A 612 -22.09 -0.30 6.74
C ASP A 612 -21.95 0.05 5.25
N ARG A 613 -22.92 0.79 4.70
CA ARG A 613 -22.89 1.28 3.31
C ARG A 613 -21.62 2.08 3.02
N LYS A 614 -21.05 2.78 3.99
CA LYS A 614 -19.80 3.53 3.85
C LYS A 614 -18.62 2.63 3.49
N PHE A 615 -18.59 1.39 4.01
CA PHE A 615 -17.47 0.47 3.90
C PHE A 615 -17.80 -0.81 3.12
N GLN A 616 -18.96 -0.87 2.46
CA GLN A 616 -19.43 -2.07 1.79
C GLN A 616 -18.44 -2.62 0.74
N HIS A 617 -17.64 -1.77 0.11
CA HIS A 617 -16.59 -2.17 -0.81
C HIS A 617 -15.52 -3.09 -0.18
N PHE A 618 -15.29 -2.97 1.13
CA PHE A 618 -14.36 -3.82 1.90
C PHE A 618 -14.89 -5.25 2.15
N ASN A 619 -16.14 -5.58 1.80
CA ASN A 619 -16.60 -6.97 1.81
C ASN A 619 -15.72 -7.84 0.90
N THR A 620 -15.31 -7.31 -0.26
CA THR A 620 -14.39 -8.00 -1.18
C THR A 620 -13.00 -8.22 -0.57
N VAL A 621 -12.51 -7.26 0.22
CA VAL A 621 -11.23 -7.33 0.95
C VAL A 621 -11.30 -8.38 2.06
N LEU A 622 -12.38 -8.41 2.84
CA LEU A 622 -12.59 -9.39 3.90
C LEU A 622 -12.68 -10.82 3.32
N GLU A 623 -13.41 -11.00 2.22
CA GLU A 623 -13.49 -12.26 1.49
C GLU A 623 -12.12 -12.73 0.98
N ALA A 624 -11.34 -11.82 0.39
CA ALA A 624 -9.98 -12.11 -0.07
C ALA A 624 -9.06 -12.50 1.10
N TYR A 625 -9.15 -11.79 2.23
CA TYR A 625 -8.39 -12.10 3.44
C TYR A 625 -8.72 -13.51 3.96
N ILE A 626 -10.00 -13.86 4.14
CA ILE A 626 -10.42 -15.18 4.62
C ILE A 626 -9.88 -16.28 3.69
N LYS A 627 -9.96 -16.08 2.38
CA LYS A 627 -9.55 -17.09 1.41
C LYS A 627 -8.03 -17.23 1.27
N GLN A 628 -7.28 -16.13 1.30
CA GLN A 628 -5.87 -16.11 0.88
C GLN A 628 -4.87 -15.90 2.01
N HIS A 629 -5.23 -15.14 3.06
CA HIS A 629 -4.27 -14.70 4.08
C HIS A 629 -4.52 -15.28 5.47
N PHE A 630 -5.78 -15.56 5.81
CA PHE A 630 -6.14 -16.12 7.11
C PHE A 630 -5.45 -17.47 7.35
N SER A 631 -4.78 -17.59 8.51
CA SER A 631 -3.89 -18.73 8.83
C SER A 631 -4.12 -19.36 10.21
N ALA A 632 -5.08 -18.86 11.00
CA ALA A 632 -5.31 -19.34 12.36
C ALA A 632 -6.07 -20.68 12.39
N THR A 633 -5.36 -21.78 12.64
CA THR A 633 -5.86 -23.17 12.51
C THR A 633 -6.71 -23.64 13.68
N LEU A 634 -6.53 -23.07 14.88
CA LEU A 634 -7.29 -23.43 16.09
C LEU A 634 -8.39 -22.42 16.44
N ALA A 635 -8.53 -21.35 15.66
CA ALA A 635 -9.51 -20.30 15.91
C ALA A 635 -10.95 -20.82 15.93
N TYR A 636 -11.28 -21.84 15.12
CA TYR A 636 -12.64 -22.40 15.09
C TYR A 636 -13.13 -22.87 16.47
N LYS A 637 -12.28 -23.55 17.27
CA LYS A 637 -12.67 -24.06 18.61
C LYS A 637 -13.10 -22.93 19.53
N LYS A 638 -12.31 -21.84 19.56
CA LYS A 638 -12.54 -20.66 20.39
C LYS A 638 -13.75 -19.85 19.91
N LEU A 639 -13.84 -19.58 18.61
CA LEU A 639 -14.97 -18.86 18.00
C LEU A 639 -16.30 -19.57 18.27
N MET A 640 -16.35 -20.89 18.08
CA MET A 640 -17.56 -21.69 18.33
C MET A 640 -17.94 -21.67 19.82
N THR A 641 -16.95 -21.75 20.72
CA THR A 641 -17.19 -21.71 22.17
C THR A 641 -17.81 -20.38 22.61
N VAL A 642 -17.27 -19.25 22.14
CA VAL A 642 -17.79 -17.92 22.47
C VAL A 642 -19.17 -17.69 21.85
N LEU A 643 -19.36 -18.07 20.59
CA LEU A 643 -20.66 -17.97 19.91
C LEU A 643 -21.73 -18.79 20.64
N LYS A 644 -21.41 -20.03 21.02
CA LYS A 644 -22.30 -20.88 21.81
C LYS A 644 -22.66 -20.23 23.15
N LYS A 645 -21.68 -19.65 23.86
CA LYS A 645 -21.92 -18.95 25.13
C LYS A 645 -22.91 -17.79 24.97
N TYR A 646 -22.78 -16.97 23.94
CA TYR A 646 -23.71 -15.86 23.68
C TYR A 646 -25.12 -16.35 23.33
N LEU A 647 -25.25 -17.43 22.56
CA LEU A 647 -26.53 -18.06 22.25
C LEU A 647 -27.19 -18.64 23.50
N ASP A 648 -26.42 -19.34 24.34
CA ASP A 648 -26.91 -19.96 25.59
C ASP A 648 -27.43 -18.89 26.56
N ILE A 649 -26.68 -17.80 26.79
CA ILE A 649 -27.12 -16.67 27.64
C ILE A 649 -28.43 -16.06 27.11
N SER A 650 -28.48 -15.81 25.80
CA SER A 650 -29.67 -15.21 25.16
C SER A 650 -30.88 -16.14 25.19
N SER A 651 -30.68 -17.46 25.09
CA SER A 651 -31.76 -18.44 25.17
C SER A 651 -32.41 -18.50 26.55
N ARG A 652 -31.66 -18.19 27.62
CA ARG A 652 -32.16 -18.07 29.00
C ARG A 652 -32.91 -16.77 29.26
N GLY A 653 -32.87 -15.82 28.32
CA GLY A 653 -33.51 -14.53 28.47
C GLY A 653 -32.69 -13.47 29.19
N GLU A 654 -31.42 -13.75 29.43
CA GLU A 654 -30.50 -12.80 30.04
C GLU A 654 -30.11 -11.71 29.02
N GLN A 655 -29.81 -10.50 29.52
CA GLN A 655 -29.39 -9.39 28.65
C GLN A 655 -28.01 -9.68 28.06
N CYS A 656 -27.95 -9.84 26.74
CA CYS A 656 -26.72 -10.02 25.97
C CYS A 656 -26.66 -8.96 24.88
N GLU A 657 -26.10 -7.77 25.17
CA GLU A 657 -26.04 -6.68 24.19
C GLU A 657 -25.37 -7.05 22.83
N PRO A 658 -24.29 -7.88 22.77
CA PRO A 658 -23.61 -8.18 21.52
C PRO A 658 -24.36 -9.16 20.59
N ILE A 659 -25.36 -9.92 21.08
CA ILE A 659 -25.90 -11.07 20.34
C ILE A 659 -26.56 -10.66 19.01
N LEU A 660 -27.30 -9.56 18.97
CA LEU A 660 -27.95 -9.12 17.73
C LEU A 660 -26.92 -8.76 16.65
N ARG A 661 -25.81 -8.13 17.04
CA ARG A 661 -24.70 -7.82 16.12
C ARG A 661 -24.00 -9.10 15.68
N THR A 662 -23.84 -10.05 16.60
CA THR A 662 -23.27 -11.37 16.32
C THR A 662 -24.11 -12.14 15.29
N LEU A 663 -25.44 -12.16 15.44
CA LEU A 663 -26.35 -12.81 14.48
C LEU A 663 -26.34 -12.12 13.11
N LYS A 664 -26.17 -10.79 13.05
CA LYS A 664 -26.00 -10.08 11.77
C LYS A 664 -24.67 -10.40 11.08
N ALA A 665 -23.63 -10.68 11.86
CA ALA A 665 -22.29 -11.04 11.39
C ALA A 665 -22.10 -12.56 11.20
N LEU A 666 -23.15 -13.36 11.38
CA LEU A 666 -23.09 -14.81 11.47
C LEU A 666 -22.43 -15.46 10.25
N GLU A 667 -22.74 -14.97 9.05
CA GLU A 667 -22.15 -15.43 7.80
C GLU A 667 -20.61 -15.40 7.84
N TYR A 668 -20.01 -14.26 8.16
CA TYR A 668 -18.56 -14.10 8.22
C TYR A 668 -17.93 -14.86 9.38
N VAL A 669 -18.60 -14.94 10.53
CA VAL A 669 -18.14 -15.75 11.68
C VAL A 669 -18.01 -17.22 11.26
N PHE A 670 -19.01 -17.77 10.56
CA PHE A 670 -18.93 -19.13 10.05
C PHE A 670 -17.89 -19.29 8.94
N LYS A 671 -17.71 -18.31 8.05
CA LYS A 671 -16.62 -18.33 7.07
C LYS A 671 -15.24 -18.47 7.74
N PHE A 672 -14.99 -17.76 8.84
CA PHE A 672 -13.77 -17.94 9.64
C PHE A 672 -13.67 -19.33 10.28
N ILE A 673 -14.76 -19.84 10.87
CA ILE A 673 -14.81 -21.19 11.48
C ILE A 673 -14.49 -22.27 10.43
N VAL A 674 -15.18 -22.24 9.28
CA VAL A 674 -15.04 -23.19 8.17
C VAL A 674 -13.62 -23.13 7.59
N ARG A 675 -13.10 -21.92 7.35
CA ARG A 675 -11.74 -21.75 6.84
C ARG A 675 -10.70 -22.27 7.83
N SER A 676 -10.82 -21.93 9.12
CA SER A 676 -9.95 -22.40 10.18
C SER A 676 -9.95 -23.93 10.28
N ARG A 677 -11.13 -24.56 10.23
CA ARG A 677 -11.28 -26.03 10.20
C ARG A 677 -10.62 -26.65 8.97
N THR A 678 -10.81 -26.05 7.80
CA THR A 678 -10.21 -26.51 6.53
C THR A 678 -8.68 -26.50 6.63
N LEU A 679 -8.09 -25.42 7.15
CA LEU A 679 -6.64 -25.31 7.35
C LEU A 679 -6.13 -26.34 8.36
N PHE A 680 -6.84 -26.56 9.47
CA PHE A 680 -6.48 -27.59 10.42
C PHE A 680 -6.53 -29.00 9.79
N SER A 681 -7.58 -29.29 9.02
CA SER A 681 -7.73 -30.59 8.33
C SER A 681 -6.59 -30.84 7.35
N GLN A 682 -6.14 -29.82 6.62
CA GLN A 682 -5.00 -29.89 5.70
C GLN A 682 -3.67 -30.17 6.42
N LEU A 683 -3.46 -29.62 7.61
CA LEU A 683 -2.22 -29.81 8.38
C LEU A 683 -2.18 -31.14 9.14
N TYR A 684 -3.32 -31.61 9.64
CA TYR A 684 -3.42 -32.77 10.53
C TYR A 684 -4.16 -33.96 9.90
N GLU A 685 -4.27 -34.00 8.56
CA GLU A 685 -4.89 -35.09 7.79
C GLU A 685 -6.32 -35.45 8.26
N GLY A 686 -7.13 -34.44 8.60
CA GLY A 686 -8.53 -34.64 8.99
C GLY A 686 -8.76 -35.18 10.42
N LYS A 687 -7.73 -35.19 11.28
CA LYS A 687 -7.92 -35.47 12.72
C LYS A 687 -8.97 -34.55 13.36
N GLU A 688 -9.57 -35.03 14.46
CA GLU A 688 -10.60 -34.34 15.26
C GLU A 688 -11.90 -34.00 14.52
N GLN A 689 -12.23 -34.71 13.43
CA GLN A 689 -13.48 -34.48 12.70
C GLN A 689 -14.73 -34.71 13.56
N THR A 690 -14.73 -35.76 14.38
CA THR A 690 -15.87 -36.10 15.26
C THR A 690 -16.10 -35.05 16.34
N GLU A 691 -15.03 -34.54 16.96
CA GLU A 691 -15.11 -33.47 17.98
C GLU A 691 -15.64 -32.17 17.38
N PHE A 692 -15.18 -31.84 16.16
CA PHE A 692 -15.71 -30.69 15.41
C PHE A 692 -17.19 -30.87 15.09
N GLU A 693 -17.59 -32.04 14.60
CA GLU A 693 -18.99 -32.33 14.27
C GLU A 693 -19.90 -32.25 15.49
N GLU A 694 -19.46 -32.79 16.63
CA GLU A 694 -20.17 -32.69 17.90
C GLU A 694 -20.29 -31.24 18.39
N SER A 695 -19.21 -30.45 18.26
CA SER A 695 -19.23 -29.02 18.63
C SER A 695 -20.17 -28.21 17.74
N MET A 696 -20.22 -28.52 16.44
CA MET A 696 -21.14 -27.91 15.49
C MET A 696 -22.59 -28.29 15.80
N ARG A 697 -22.86 -29.57 16.08
CA ARG A 697 -24.18 -30.04 16.52
C ARG A 697 -24.65 -29.29 17.77
N LYS A 698 -23.81 -29.21 18.81
CA LYS A 698 -24.11 -28.47 20.04
C LYS A 698 -24.39 -26.99 19.79
N LEU A 699 -23.70 -26.37 18.83
CA LEU A 699 -23.94 -24.98 18.46
C LEU A 699 -25.32 -24.79 17.80
N PHE A 700 -25.70 -25.66 16.86
CA PHE A 700 -27.04 -25.64 16.26
C PHE A 700 -28.14 -25.94 17.28
N GLU A 701 -27.89 -26.83 18.25
CA GLU A 701 -28.81 -27.07 19.36
C GLU A 701 -29.02 -25.82 20.23
N SER A 702 -27.98 -25.02 20.47
CA SER A 702 -28.11 -23.71 21.14
C SER A 702 -28.93 -22.70 20.30
N ILE A 703 -28.79 -22.70 18.98
CA ILE A 703 -29.63 -21.89 18.07
C ILE A 703 -31.10 -22.36 18.15
N ASN A 704 -31.35 -23.66 18.13
CA ASN A 704 -32.68 -24.23 18.26
C ASN A 704 -33.33 -23.84 19.61
N SER A 705 -32.53 -23.83 20.68
CA SER A 705 -32.98 -23.39 22.00
C SER A 705 -33.38 -21.90 22.02
N LEU A 706 -32.64 -21.05 21.30
CA LEU A 706 -33.02 -19.65 21.10
C LEU A 706 -34.36 -19.51 20.35
N MET A 707 -34.61 -20.35 19.35
CA MET A 707 -35.88 -20.35 18.60
C MET A 707 -37.09 -20.81 19.43
N LYS A 708 -36.87 -21.69 20.43
CA LYS A 708 -37.92 -22.15 21.35
C LYS A 708 -38.26 -21.14 22.46
N CYS A 709 -37.43 -20.13 22.67
CA CYS A 709 -37.61 -19.18 23.76
C CYS A 709 -38.89 -18.33 23.57
N GLU A 710 -39.76 -18.29 24.58
CA GLU A 710 -41.06 -17.61 24.50
C GLU A 710 -41.02 -16.12 24.89
N GLN A 711 -39.87 -15.63 25.34
CA GLN A 711 -39.73 -14.26 25.84
C GLN A 711 -39.88 -13.21 24.73
N LYS A 712 -40.54 -12.08 25.02
CA LYS A 712 -40.74 -11.01 24.03
C LYS A 712 -39.42 -10.35 23.58
N THR A 713 -38.41 -10.33 24.45
CA THR A 713 -37.08 -9.76 24.18
C THR A 713 -36.27 -10.56 23.16
N THR A 714 -36.57 -11.84 22.95
CA THR A 714 -35.84 -12.72 22.03
C THR A 714 -36.42 -12.75 20.62
N ILE A 715 -37.62 -12.19 20.38
CA ILE A 715 -38.28 -12.16 19.06
C ILE A 715 -37.36 -11.53 17.99
N LEU A 716 -36.70 -10.42 18.32
CA LEU A 716 -35.80 -9.75 17.40
C LEU A 716 -34.59 -10.64 17.03
N LEU A 717 -34.11 -11.45 17.97
CA LEU A 717 -33.01 -12.39 17.78
C LEU A 717 -33.44 -13.58 16.92
N GLN A 718 -34.65 -14.10 17.13
CA GLN A 718 -35.24 -15.17 16.32
C GLN A 718 -35.43 -14.74 14.87
N VAL A 719 -35.90 -13.50 14.64
CA VAL A 719 -35.97 -12.91 13.29
C VAL A 719 -34.59 -12.80 12.64
N ALA A 720 -33.59 -12.34 13.39
CA ALA A 720 -32.22 -12.25 12.88
C ALA A 720 -31.62 -13.63 12.54
N ALA A 721 -31.81 -14.62 13.41
CA ALA A 721 -31.36 -15.99 13.16
C ALA A 721 -31.99 -16.57 11.89
N LEU A 722 -33.31 -16.41 11.71
CA LEU A 722 -34.00 -16.85 10.49
C LEU A 722 -33.50 -16.18 9.21
N LYS A 723 -33.09 -14.91 9.31
CA LYS A 723 -32.61 -14.13 8.18
C LYS A 723 -31.17 -14.48 7.77
N TYR A 724 -30.27 -14.71 8.73
CA TYR A 724 -28.84 -14.87 8.44
C TYR A 724 -28.33 -16.31 8.50
N LEU A 725 -29.10 -17.25 9.08
CA LEU A 725 -28.70 -18.66 9.08
C LEU A 725 -28.64 -19.28 7.67
N PRO A 726 -29.53 -18.96 6.71
CA PRO A 726 -29.44 -19.54 5.37
C PRO A 726 -28.13 -19.25 4.64
N SER A 727 -27.54 -18.06 4.80
CA SER A 727 -26.28 -17.71 4.11
C SER A 727 -25.07 -18.49 4.64
N VAL A 728 -25.14 -18.98 5.88
CA VAL A 728 -24.09 -19.81 6.51
C VAL A 728 -24.00 -21.22 5.89
N LEU A 729 -25.12 -21.76 5.40
CA LEU A 729 -25.23 -23.17 5.03
C LEU A 729 -24.33 -23.54 3.86
N GLN A 730 -24.13 -22.61 2.92
CA GLN A 730 -23.26 -22.82 1.76
C GLN A 730 -21.81 -23.09 2.17
N ASP A 731 -21.32 -22.40 3.19
CA ASP A 731 -19.95 -22.57 3.68
C ASP A 731 -19.84 -23.80 4.59
N VAL A 732 -20.83 -24.04 5.46
CA VAL A 732 -20.81 -25.18 6.39
C VAL A 732 -20.89 -26.54 5.67
N GLU A 733 -21.62 -26.63 4.56
CA GLU A 733 -21.69 -27.84 3.72
C GLU A 733 -20.31 -28.33 3.25
N THR A 734 -19.30 -27.45 3.19
CA THR A 734 -17.95 -27.82 2.74
C THR A 734 -17.15 -28.63 3.76
N VAL A 735 -17.51 -28.57 5.05
CA VAL A 735 -16.75 -29.17 6.16
C VAL A 735 -17.58 -30.07 7.07
N PHE A 736 -18.90 -30.13 6.85
CA PHE A 736 -19.85 -30.87 7.69
C PHE A 736 -20.76 -31.77 6.83
N ASP A 737 -21.16 -32.93 7.36
CA ASP A 737 -21.98 -33.89 6.62
C ASP A 737 -23.34 -33.32 6.24
N ALA A 738 -23.70 -33.43 4.96
CA ALA A 738 -24.92 -32.87 4.40
C ALA A 738 -26.19 -33.49 4.99
N ARG A 739 -26.16 -34.78 5.36
CA ARG A 739 -27.32 -35.47 5.95
C ARG A 739 -27.55 -34.98 7.38
N LEU A 740 -26.50 -34.91 8.19
CA LEU A 740 -26.57 -34.36 9.55
C LEU A 740 -27.00 -32.89 9.54
N LEU A 741 -26.49 -32.07 8.60
CA LEU A 741 -26.90 -30.67 8.46
C LEU A 741 -28.38 -30.54 8.14
N SER A 742 -28.89 -31.40 7.25
CA SER A 742 -30.30 -31.44 6.87
C SER A 742 -31.20 -31.81 8.05
N GLN A 743 -30.76 -32.75 8.89
CA GLN A 743 -31.46 -33.10 10.13
C GLN A 743 -31.51 -31.93 11.12
N LEU A 744 -30.39 -31.22 11.32
CA LEU A 744 -30.33 -30.05 12.20
C LEU A 744 -31.22 -28.91 11.69
N LEU A 745 -31.31 -28.71 10.38
CA LEU A 745 -32.21 -27.74 9.76
C LEU A 745 -33.69 -28.12 9.94
N TYR A 746 -34.02 -29.40 9.77
CA TYR A 746 -35.36 -29.89 10.04
C TYR A 746 -35.76 -29.64 11.50
N GLU A 747 -34.87 -29.93 12.45
CA GLU A 747 -35.06 -29.62 13.86
C GLU A 747 -35.24 -28.10 14.08
N PHE A 748 -34.41 -27.25 13.45
CA PHE A 748 -34.52 -25.79 13.55
C PHE A 748 -35.90 -25.26 13.12
N TYR A 749 -36.44 -25.73 11.99
CA TYR A 749 -37.74 -25.26 11.49
C TYR A 749 -38.95 -25.84 12.22
N THR A 750 -38.84 -27.05 12.75
CA THR A 750 -39.92 -27.68 13.53
C THR A 750 -40.05 -27.05 14.91
N CYS A 751 -38.99 -26.45 15.44
CA CYS A 751 -38.99 -25.75 16.73
C CYS A 751 -39.73 -24.40 16.73
N ILE A 752 -40.11 -23.86 15.57
CA ILE A 752 -40.76 -22.53 15.46
C ILE A 752 -42.28 -22.71 15.66
N PRO A 753 -42.89 -22.04 16.66
CA PRO A 753 -44.33 -22.14 16.91
C PRO A 753 -45.16 -21.77 15.67
N PRO A 754 -46.26 -22.49 15.38
CA PRO A 754 -47.05 -22.26 14.18
C PRO A 754 -47.67 -20.86 14.11
N GLU A 755 -47.88 -20.19 15.23
CA GLU A 755 -48.55 -18.88 15.27
C GLU A 755 -47.58 -17.68 15.16
N LYS A 756 -46.26 -17.90 15.22
CA LYS A 756 -45.25 -16.83 15.25
C LYS A 756 -44.25 -16.96 14.09
N LEU A 757 -43.77 -15.82 13.58
CA LEU A 757 -42.66 -15.74 12.61
C LEU A 757 -42.91 -16.47 11.27
N GLN A 758 -44.17 -16.71 10.88
CA GLN A 758 -44.50 -17.48 9.67
C GLN A 758 -43.91 -16.87 8.39
N GLN A 759 -43.98 -15.55 8.21
CA GLN A 759 -43.44 -14.89 7.02
C GLN A 759 -41.92 -15.07 6.92
N GLN A 760 -41.21 -14.89 8.03
CA GLN A 760 -39.76 -15.05 8.12
C GLN A 760 -39.34 -16.51 7.92
N LYS A 761 -40.12 -17.46 8.46
CA LYS A 761 -39.93 -18.90 8.25
C LYS A 761 -40.01 -19.26 6.76
N VAL A 762 -41.05 -18.79 6.07
CA VAL A 762 -41.24 -19.05 4.63
C VAL A 762 -40.14 -18.40 3.79
N GLN A 763 -39.71 -17.17 4.12
CA GLN A 763 -38.59 -16.51 3.44
C GLN A 763 -37.28 -17.29 3.59
N SER A 764 -36.97 -17.72 4.81
CA SER A 764 -35.78 -18.52 5.12
C SER A 764 -35.78 -19.86 4.38
N MET A 765 -36.93 -20.57 4.38
CA MET A 765 -37.09 -21.83 3.63
C MET A 765 -36.91 -21.63 2.12
N ASN A 766 -37.42 -20.54 1.55
CA ASN A 766 -37.23 -20.24 0.12
C ASN A 766 -35.75 -20.05 -0.25
N GLU A 767 -34.93 -19.46 0.62
CA GLU A 767 -33.49 -19.34 0.39
C GLU A 767 -32.78 -20.70 0.47
N ILE A 768 -33.17 -21.57 1.40
CA ILE A 768 -32.59 -22.91 1.54
C ILE A 768 -32.96 -23.82 0.36
N VAL A 769 -34.20 -23.77 -0.14
CA VAL A 769 -34.59 -24.55 -1.33
C VAL A 769 -33.77 -24.16 -2.57
N ARG A 770 -33.28 -22.92 -2.62
CA ARG A 770 -32.39 -22.44 -3.69
C ARG A 770 -30.92 -22.82 -3.48
N SER A 771 -30.56 -23.29 -2.29
CA SER A 771 -29.18 -23.67 -1.92
C SER A 771 -28.74 -24.99 -2.57
N ASN A 772 -27.43 -25.21 -2.62
CA ASN A 772 -26.86 -26.45 -3.17
C ASN A 772 -27.17 -27.68 -2.31
N LEU A 773 -27.41 -27.49 -1.01
CA LEU A 773 -27.79 -28.56 -0.09
C LEU A 773 -29.07 -29.28 -0.56
N PHE A 774 -30.07 -28.54 -1.02
CA PHE A 774 -31.34 -29.10 -1.51
C PHE A 774 -31.23 -29.69 -2.93
N LYS A 775 -30.30 -29.18 -3.76
CA LYS A 775 -30.07 -29.72 -5.12
C LYS A 775 -29.32 -31.06 -5.14
N LYS A 776 -28.65 -31.43 -4.05
CA LYS A 776 -27.86 -32.67 -3.93
C LYS A 776 -28.61 -33.81 -3.24
N GLN A 777 -29.73 -33.52 -2.58
CA GLN A 777 -30.71 -34.52 -2.14
C GLN A 777 -31.57 -34.95 -3.32
#